data_AF-A0A5C5YSU9-F1
#
_entry.id   AF-A0A5C5YSU9-F1
#
_cell.length_a   1.000
_cell.length_b   1.000
_cell.length_c   1.000
_cell.angle_alpha   90.00
_cell.angle_beta   90.00
_cell.angle_gamma   90.00
#
_symmetry.space_group_name_H-M   'P 1'
#
loop_
_entity.id
_entity.type
_entity.pdbx_description
1 polymer ?
#
loop_
_entity_poly.entity_id
_entity_poly.type
_entity_poly.pdbx_seq_one_letter_code
_entity_poly.pdbx_strand_id
1 'polypeptide(L)'
;MLPFRVQCETCQSWLKVARESLVGQIHSCPKCGSMVHLVPGAEEAAAASAGGIAAGAAAPAPAAPQTTAPQGDFDSVDQLGLDNPAPPATPDGTAPATPANVAPVPTATAGARLSRVEALGNKVAIAVGAGGAALLVFGAVAYWLASGGDDPAPVALAEQNKQGIADQISSTTSGDAPFVATPTADEQVPGEPIEADTPEVVVDDLPPLPEVDERLASADPPAAEPADTPAREPAREPAAPAPDAIAATDNEPEPEPQGFDPLEFDPSKLDLVMLRGDRKSAEPAASDSPAPPEEPRLAIGWDHRVEKPAATDPSDEAAEDVDQQLAARAEIERVWVERGTTAFENHAPVDLARRLNDKLPELKLPPAPLADSVRTWSELAGVPVNIDPQALARAGVSPRAKVAFSGADATLAELLQSALKPLRLTYAERDGQLALARLGGHSVRTAGFSVADLAAAPLQMESLRGLVVAMVPSIDDAALGVDGQKLTLSAPADAHFDLAVFCERLRHARGLKQRTKYPAALLATEPPLARLESPLSRSATFSFISPTPLAEVLDYWRDATGLEIVVDWASAAASRIGPQTLVRCSSREQPWRDALDGVLHPLGLGWRVVDARTLQIATRQDAAVGIESTEFYPLAKSADGSQAAEELTAELTAMAGLNGPASVVRYDAPSHSLLIRTCDANHRVAYDWLLRNGLTVE
;
A
#
# COMPACT_ATOMS: atom_id res chain seq x y z
N MET A 1 38.70 -37.29 21.11
CA MET A 1 37.57 -36.40 20.79
C MET A 1 36.80 -36.06 22.07
N LEU A 2 36.51 -34.79 22.33
CA LEU A 2 35.60 -34.41 23.41
C LEU A 2 34.16 -34.81 23.01
N PRO A 3 33.35 -35.34 23.93
CA PRO A 3 31.98 -35.70 23.60
C PRO A 3 31.16 -34.45 23.26
N PHE A 4 30.57 -34.39 22.07
CA PHE A 4 29.71 -33.28 21.64
C PHE A 4 28.23 -33.66 21.77
N ARG A 5 27.34 -32.66 21.68
CA ARG A 5 25.89 -32.83 21.85
C ARG A 5 25.15 -32.51 20.55
N VAL A 6 24.14 -33.30 20.22
CA VAL A 6 23.24 -33.09 19.08
C VAL A 6 21.80 -33.10 19.59
N GLN A 7 20.97 -32.16 19.11
CA GLN A 7 19.56 -32.10 19.49
C GLN A 7 18.71 -32.93 18.52
N CYS A 8 17.85 -33.82 19.03
CA CYS A 8 16.88 -34.53 18.19
C CYS A 8 15.76 -33.57 17.78
N GLU A 9 15.57 -33.32 16.49
CA GLU A 9 14.56 -32.36 15.99
C GLU A 9 13.12 -32.75 16.38
N THR A 10 12.83 -34.05 16.48
CA THR A 10 11.47 -34.53 16.76
C THR A 10 11.05 -34.33 18.22
N CYS A 11 11.92 -34.62 19.19
CA CYS A 11 11.57 -34.54 20.62
C CYS A 11 12.38 -33.49 21.41
N GLN A 12 13.23 -32.74 20.72
CA GLN A 12 14.11 -31.71 21.25
C GLN A 12 15.07 -32.16 22.36
N SER A 13 15.28 -33.47 22.54
CA SER A 13 16.22 -33.98 23.54
C SER A 13 17.66 -33.88 23.06
N TRP A 14 18.55 -33.42 23.94
CA TRP A 14 19.99 -33.40 23.71
C TRP A 14 20.60 -34.80 23.87
N LEU A 15 21.26 -35.29 22.82
CA LEU A 15 21.97 -36.57 22.77
C LEU A 15 23.47 -36.32 22.90
N LYS A 16 24.13 -37.04 23.80
CA LYS A 16 25.60 -36.97 23.97
C LYS A 16 26.25 -38.03 23.08
N VAL A 17 27.04 -37.61 22.09
CA VAL A 17 27.77 -38.51 21.19
C VAL A 17 29.16 -38.74 21.76
N ALA A 18 29.39 -39.97 22.26
CA ALA A 18 30.66 -40.32 22.92
C ALA A 18 31.67 -41.00 21.99
N ARG A 19 31.27 -41.41 20.78
CA ARG A 19 32.12 -42.13 19.82
C ARG A 19 32.13 -41.40 18.48
N GLU A 20 33.33 -41.11 18.00
CA GLU A 20 33.60 -40.42 16.73
C GLU A 20 33.11 -41.20 15.51
N SER A 21 33.10 -42.53 15.59
CA SER A 21 32.60 -43.40 14.51
C SER A 21 31.11 -43.23 14.21
N LEU A 22 30.36 -42.52 15.06
CA LEU A 22 28.93 -42.25 14.87
C LEU A 22 28.69 -40.95 14.09
N VAL A 23 29.73 -40.12 13.92
CA VAL A 23 29.67 -38.88 13.13
C VAL A 23 29.48 -39.25 11.65
N GLY A 24 28.50 -38.62 10.99
CA GLY A 24 28.11 -38.92 9.62
C GLY A 24 27.18 -40.14 9.46
N GLN A 25 26.69 -40.72 10.56
CA GLN A 25 25.72 -41.82 10.53
C GLN A 25 24.36 -41.38 11.07
N ILE A 26 23.31 -42.06 10.63
CA ILE A 26 21.93 -41.85 11.11
C ILE A 26 21.64 -42.89 12.20
N HIS A 27 21.28 -42.42 13.39
CA HIS A 27 20.96 -43.27 14.55
C HIS A 27 19.57 -42.95 15.09
N SER A 28 18.86 -43.96 15.57
CA SER A 28 17.56 -43.76 16.21
C SER A 28 17.73 -43.10 17.58
N CYS A 29 16.98 -42.02 17.82
CA CYS A 29 16.95 -41.32 19.09
C CYS A 29 16.44 -42.27 20.19
N PRO A 30 17.20 -42.49 21.28
CA PRO A 30 16.78 -43.39 22.35
C PRO A 30 15.55 -42.92 23.12
N LYS A 31 15.15 -41.64 23.01
CA LYS A 31 13.94 -41.12 23.65
C LYS A 31 12.67 -41.34 22.85
N CYS A 32 12.68 -41.07 21.54
CA CYS A 32 11.46 -41.08 20.72
C CYS A 32 11.51 -42.04 19.53
N GLY A 33 12.64 -42.70 19.26
CA GLY A 33 12.82 -43.61 18.13
C GLY A 33 13.04 -42.92 16.77
N SER A 34 12.95 -41.59 16.70
CA SER A 34 13.16 -40.84 15.44
C SER A 34 14.61 -40.91 14.94
N MET A 35 14.82 -40.89 13.63
CA MET A 35 16.13 -40.99 12.99
C MET A 35 16.88 -39.65 13.04
N VAL A 36 18.05 -39.60 13.67
CA VAL A 36 18.86 -38.38 13.84
C VAL A 36 20.19 -38.54 13.10
N HIS A 37 20.51 -37.61 12.20
CA HIS A 37 21.81 -37.56 11.52
C HIS A 37 22.82 -36.81 12.40
N LEU A 38 23.92 -37.47 12.76
CA LEU A 38 24.95 -36.90 13.66
C LEU A 38 26.02 -36.15 12.84
N VAL A 39 25.81 -34.86 12.59
CA VAL A 39 26.77 -33.97 11.90
C VAL A 39 27.69 -33.32 12.94
N PRO A 40 29.03 -33.20 12.70
CA PRO A 40 29.91 -32.51 13.64
C PRO A 40 29.52 -31.02 13.72
N GLY A 41 29.61 -30.44 14.92
CA GLY A 41 29.20 -29.05 15.17
C GLY A 41 30.00 -28.05 14.32
N ALA A 42 29.32 -27.03 13.80
CA ALA A 42 29.87 -26.05 12.85
C ALA A 42 31.10 -25.28 13.38
N GLU A 43 31.28 -25.17 14.70
CA GLU A 43 32.47 -24.56 15.31
C GLU A 43 33.78 -25.31 15.01
N GLU A 44 33.75 -26.64 14.83
CA GLU A 44 34.95 -27.40 14.44
C GLU A 44 35.19 -27.41 12.92
N ALA A 45 34.15 -27.18 12.10
CA ALA A 45 34.27 -27.14 10.64
C ALA A 45 34.91 -25.83 10.11
N ALA A 46 34.80 -24.74 10.87
CA ALA A 46 35.38 -23.44 10.51
C ALA A 46 36.91 -23.41 10.55
N ALA A 47 37.57 -24.32 11.30
CA ALA A 47 39.03 -24.37 11.39
C ALA A 47 39.71 -25.03 10.16
N ALA A 48 38.97 -25.69 9.28
CA ALA A 48 39.53 -26.48 8.17
C ALA A 48 39.51 -25.78 6.79
N SER A 49 38.95 -24.56 6.68
CA SER A 49 38.54 -23.99 5.39
C SER A 49 39.18 -22.62 5.06
N ALA A 50 40.43 -22.39 5.43
CA ALA A 50 41.16 -21.16 5.05
C ALA A 50 42.23 -21.46 4.00
N GLY A 51 41.87 -21.35 2.71
CA GLY A 51 42.81 -21.58 1.60
C GLY A 51 42.32 -21.16 0.20
N GLY A 52 42.25 -19.85 -0.04
CA GLY A 52 42.50 -19.17 -1.33
C GLY A 52 41.43 -19.20 -2.45
N ILE A 53 41.21 -18.06 -3.10
CA ILE A 53 41.27 -17.81 -4.57
C ILE A 53 41.01 -16.31 -4.88
N ALA A 54 41.69 -15.83 -5.92
CA ALA A 54 41.84 -14.46 -6.41
C ALA A 54 40.72 -13.97 -7.35
N ALA A 55 40.60 -12.64 -7.46
CA ALA A 55 39.59 -11.87 -8.19
C ALA A 55 39.86 -11.75 -9.71
N GLY A 56 38.76 -11.74 -10.49
CA GLY A 56 38.74 -11.56 -11.95
C GLY A 56 38.27 -10.17 -12.40
N ALA A 57 38.72 -9.77 -13.59
CA ALA A 57 38.69 -8.44 -14.19
C ALA A 57 37.37 -8.05 -14.90
N ALA A 58 37.17 -6.74 -15.07
CA ALA A 58 36.00 -6.06 -15.62
C ALA A 58 36.04 -5.86 -17.15
N ALA A 59 34.85 -5.75 -17.76
CA ALA A 59 34.60 -5.47 -19.19
C ALA A 59 33.69 -4.22 -19.39
N PRO A 60 33.65 -3.61 -20.58
CA PRO A 60 33.28 -2.20 -20.80
C PRO A 60 31.81 -1.95 -21.21
N ALA A 61 31.36 -0.71 -21.04
CA ALA A 61 30.00 -0.21 -21.26
C ALA A 61 29.71 0.22 -22.72
N PRO A 62 28.46 0.05 -23.24
CA PRO A 62 28.00 0.68 -24.48
C PRO A 62 26.92 1.75 -24.27
N ALA A 63 26.88 2.68 -25.24
CA ALA A 63 26.09 3.91 -25.29
C ALA A 63 24.61 3.72 -25.71
N ALA A 64 23.74 4.65 -25.28
CA ALA A 64 22.29 4.66 -25.52
C ALA A 64 21.87 5.59 -26.69
N PRO A 65 20.80 5.27 -27.45
CA PRO A 65 20.12 6.21 -28.33
C PRO A 65 18.77 6.69 -27.75
N GLN A 66 18.47 7.97 -27.97
CA GLN A 66 17.19 8.61 -27.64
C GLN A 66 16.19 8.40 -28.79
N THR A 67 14.93 8.09 -28.44
CA THR A 67 13.81 8.09 -29.42
C THR A 67 12.61 8.82 -28.81
N THR A 68 12.07 9.77 -29.58
CA THR A 68 10.91 10.62 -29.30
C THR A 68 9.60 9.86 -29.53
N ALA A 69 8.65 9.99 -28.59
CA ALA A 69 7.31 9.39 -28.66
C ALA A 69 6.27 10.40 -29.20
N PRO A 70 5.25 9.95 -29.97
CA PRO A 70 4.15 10.78 -30.43
C PRO A 70 2.99 10.81 -29.44
N GLN A 71 2.40 12.00 -29.24
CA GLN A 71 1.16 12.23 -28.49
C GLN A 71 -0.05 11.81 -29.34
N GLY A 72 -0.98 11.06 -28.74
CA GLY A 72 -2.26 10.70 -29.34
C GLY A 72 -3.41 11.29 -28.54
N ASP A 73 -4.26 12.05 -29.23
CA ASP A 73 -5.49 12.67 -28.72
C ASP A 73 -6.54 11.62 -28.32
N PHE A 74 -7.04 11.73 -27.08
CA PHE A 74 -8.28 11.08 -26.64
C PHE A 74 -9.14 12.10 -25.89
N ASP A 75 -9.95 12.83 -26.65
CA ASP A 75 -11.04 13.68 -26.14
C ASP A 75 -12.38 13.02 -26.49
N SER A 76 -13.19 12.70 -25.48
CA SER A 76 -14.67 12.65 -25.48
C SER A 76 -15.22 11.54 -24.56
N VAL A 77 -15.42 11.84 -23.27
CA VAL A 77 -16.43 11.17 -22.43
C VAL A 77 -17.07 12.18 -21.47
N ASP A 78 -17.88 13.08 -22.02
CA ASP A 78 -18.80 13.93 -21.25
C ASP A 78 -20.23 13.42 -21.42
N GLN A 79 -20.64 12.45 -20.57
CA GLN A 79 -22.06 12.14 -20.37
C GLN A 79 -22.31 11.32 -19.09
N LEU A 80 -22.10 11.94 -17.92
CA LEU A 80 -22.74 11.49 -16.69
C LEU A 80 -23.38 12.70 -16.02
N GLY A 81 -24.66 12.89 -16.33
CA GLY A 81 -25.49 13.99 -15.84
C GLY A 81 -25.71 13.92 -14.33
N LEU A 82 -24.93 14.70 -13.61
CA LEU A 82 -25.26 15.19 -12.29
C LEU A 82 -25.14 16.71 -12.36
N ASP A 83 -26.22 17.39 -11.98
CA ASP A 83 -26.41 18.84 -11.80
C ASP A 83 -27.33 19.50 -12.83
N ASN A 84 -28.64 19.42 -12.56
CA ASN A 84 -29.61 20.40 -13.05
C ASN A 84 -30.22 21.10 -11.81
N PRO A 85 -29.95 22.40 -11.57
CA PRO A 85 -30.51 23.10 -10.42
C PRO A 85 -32.00 23.41 -10.64
N ALA A 86 -32.84 23.06 -9.67
CA ALA A 86 -34.26 23.39 -9.66
C ALA A 86 -34.48 24.91 -9.59
N PRO A 87 -35.47 25.47 -10.30
CA PRO A 87 -35.78 26.90 -10.26
C PRO A 87 -36.46 27.31 -8.94
N PRO A 88 -36.34 28.57 -8.51
CA PRO A 88 -36.86 29.04 -7.24
C PRO A 88 -38.39 29.19 -7.25
N ALA A 89 -39.05 28.66 -6.21
CA ALA A 89 -40.47 28.86 -5.97
C ALA A 89 -40.75 30.28 -5.46
N THR A 90 -41.75 30.93 -6.06
CA THR A 90 -42.33 32.21 -5.63
C THR A 90 -43.27 32.00 -4.43
N PRO A 91 -43.42 32.97 -3.51
CA PRO A 91 -44.33 32.86 -2.38
C PRO A 91 -45.67 33.53 -2.69
N ASP A 92 -46.78 32.85 -2.44
CA ASP A 92 -48.08 33.50 -2.22
C ASP A 92 -49.06 32.57 -1.51
N GLY A 93 -49.85 33.13 -0.59
CA GLY A 93 -51.23 32.67 -0.35
C GLY A 93 -51.57 32.02 0.99
N THR A 94 -51.77 32.85 2.00
CA THR A 94 -52.98 32.95 2.86
C THR A 94 -53.63 31.69 3.49
N ALA A 95 -53.75 31.73 4.82
CA ALA A 95 -54.51 30.86 5.72
C ALA A 95 -56.02 30.72 5.38
N PRO A 96 -56.74 29.74 5.98
CA PRO A 96 -57.47 30.05 7.21
C PRO A 96 -57.55 28.93 8.28
N ALA A 97 -58.16 29.34 9.39
CA ALA A 97 -58.24 28.79 10.75
C ALA A 97 -58.97 27.44 10.98
N THR A 98 -58.44 26.66 11.95
CA THR A 98 -59.02 26.04 13.20
C THR A 98 -60.46 25.45 13.14
N PRO A 99 -60.82 24.30 13.81
CA PRO A 99 -60.51 24.07 15.22
C PRO A 99 -60.32 22.64 15.77
N ALA A 100 -59.97 22.67 17.07
CA ALA A 100 -59.62 21.62 18.01
C ALA A 100 -60.64 20.47 18.18
N ASN A 101 -60.12 19.29 18.55
CA ASN A 101 -60.83 18.40 19.47
C ASN A 101 -59.86 17.54 20.32
N VAL A 102 -60.33 17.18 21.51
CA VAL A 102 -59.59 16.83 22.73
C VAL A 102 -59.78 15.34 23.11
N ALA A 103 -58.69 14.71 23.60
CA ALA A 103 -58.61 13.59 24.56
C ALA A 103 -59.03 12.15 24.16
N PRO A 104 -58.75 11.11 25.00
CA PRO A 104 -57.49 10.76 25.69
C PRO A 104 -57.09 9.26 25.58
N VAL A 105 -55.93 8.96 26.18
CA VAL A 105 -55.26 7.68 26.51
C VAL A 105 -56.17 6.59 27.12
N PRO A 106 -55.82 5.29 26.97
CA PRO A 106 -55.61 4.50 28.19
C PRO A 106 -54.31 3.67 28.21
N THR A 107 -53.69 3.73 29.37
CA THR A 107 -52.66 2.86 29.95
C THR A 107 -53.31 1.60 30.53
N ALA A 108 -52.67 0.42 30.37
CA ALA A 108 -52.83 -0.82 31.16
C ALA A 108 -52.27 -2.02 30.35
N THR A 109 -51.60 -3.06 30.84
CA THR A 109 -51.01 -3.46 32.13
C THR A 109 -50.12 -4.68 31.82
N ALA A 110 -49.03 -4.85 32.58
CA ALA A 110 -48.24 -6.08 32.62
C ALA A 110 -49.06 -7.31 33.07
N GLY A 111 -48.67 -8.52 32.65
CA GLY A 111 -49.08 -9.73 33.36
C GLY A 111 -49.00 -11.06 32.61
N ALA A 112 -48.01 -11.86 33.02
CA ALA A 112 -48.10 -13.31 33.23
C ALA A 112 -48.06 -14.30 32.03
N ARG A 113 -46.90 -14.97 31.99
CA ARG A 113 -46.66 -16.41 31.74
C ARG A 113 -47.91 -17.31 31.82
N LEU A 114 -48.03 -18.26 30.88
CA LEU A 114 -48.06 -19.70 31.15
C LEU A 114 -48.00 -20.52 29.84
N SER A 115 -47.23 -21.59 29.95
CA SER A 115 -46.98 -22.69 29.02
C SER A 115 -48.22 -23.42 28.49
N ARG A 116 -48.15 -23.89 27.24
CA ARG A 116 -48.71 -25.20 26.87
C ARG A 116 -47.90 -25.88 25.77
N VAL A 117 -47.52 -27.10 26.12
CA VAL A 117 -46.89 -28.16 25.33
C VAL A 117 -47.98 -28.95 24.60
N GLU A 118 -47.57 -29.75 23.62
CA GLU A 118 -48.34 -30.75 22.85
C GLU A 118 -49.09 -30.21 21.62
N ALA A 119 -49.10 -30.84 20.45
CA ALA A 119 -48.39 -31.98 19.91
C ALA A 119 -48.81 -32.04 18.43
N LEU A 120 -47.90 -32.30 17.48
CA LEU A 120 -48.28 -33.04 16.27
C LEU A 120 -47.03 -33.65 15.64
N GLY A 121 -46.89 -34.95 15.86
CA GLY A 121 -45.90 -35.80 15.23
C GLY A 121 -46.42 -36.45 13.94
N ASN A 122 -45.45 -36.98 13.21
CA ASN A 122 -45.49 -37.98 12.15
C ASN A 122 -46.07 -37.60 10.77
N LYS A 123 -45.19 -37.63 9.77
CA LYS A 123 -45.04 -38.82 8.90
C LYS A 123 -43.72 -38.82 8.12
N VAL A 124 -42.88 -39.79 8.46
CA VAL A 124 -41.79 -40.33 7.65
C VAL A 124 -42.40 -41.30 6.63
N ALA A 125 -41.99 -41.20 5.36
CA ALA A 125 -42.11 -42.28 4.40
C ALA A 125 -40.78 -42.45 3.66
N ILE A 126 -40.34 -43.71 3.69
CA ILE A 126 -39.07 -44.26 3.25
C ILE A 126 -39.08 -44.45 1.73
N ALA A 127 -37.99 -44.08 1.06
CA ALA A 127 -37.63 -44.63 -0.24
C ALA A 127 -36.11 -44.83 -0.31
N VAL A 128 -35.68 -46.04 0.07
CA VAL A 128 -34.34 -46.58 -0.19
C VAL A 128 -34.45 -47.47 -1.43
N GLY A 129 -33.68 -47.13 -2.46
CA GLY A 129 -33.41 -47.96 -3.64
C GLY A 129 -32.24 -47.32 -4.40
N ALA A 130 -31.02 -47.76 -4.14
CA ALA A 130 -30.29 -48.73 -4.96
C ALA A 130 -29.78 -48.11 -6.28
N GLY A 131 -28.49 -47.76 -6.30
CA GLY A 131 -27.81 -47.26 -7.49
C GLY A 131 -26.35 -46.90 -7.20
N GLY A 132 -25.56 -47.90 -6.81
CA GLY A 132 -24.10 -47.78 -6.78
C GLY A 132 -23.48 -47.91 -8.17
N ALA A 133 -22.25 -47.41 -8.28
CA ALA A 133 -21.28 -47.53 -9.38
C ALA A 133 -21.25 -46.41 -10.43
N ALA A 134 -20.39 -45.40 -10.18
CA ALA A 134 -19.59 -44.71 -11.21
C ALA A 134 -18.48 -43.86 -10.54
N LEU A 135 -17.47 -44.54 -9.99
CA LEU A 135 -16.19 -43.98 -9.53
C LEU A 135 -15.12 -44.32 -10.57
N LEU A 136 -15.11 -43.69 -11.75
CA LEU A 136 -14.07 -43.87 -12.78
C LEU A 136 -14.00 -42.67 -13.76
N VAL A 137 -13.39 -41.55 -13.37
CA VAL A 137 -12.90 -40.51 -14.32
C VAL A 137 -11.54 -39.93 -13.89
N PHE A 138 -10.68 -40.73 -13.24
CA PHE A 138 -9.29 -40.34 -12.93
C PHE A 138 -8.24 -41.22 -13.64
N GLY A 139 -8.62 -41.98 -14.67
CA GLY A 139 -7.77 -43.00 -15.29
C GLY A 139 -7.59 -42.91 -16.81
N ALA A 140 -7.87 -41.78 -17.47
CA ALA A 140 -7.86 -41.69 -18.94
C ALA A 140 -6.70 -40.90 -19.59
N VAL A 141 -5.86 -40.20 -18.82
CA VAL A 141 -4.69 -39.48 -19.41
C VAL A 141 -3.35 -40.18 -19.13
N ALA A 142 -3.28 -41.03 -18.10
CA ALA A 142 -2.09 -41.84 -17.83
C ALA A 142 -1.93 -43.05 -18.78
N TYR A 143 -2.99 -43.47 -19.48
CA TYR A 143 -2.94 -44.58 -20.45
C TYR A 143 -2.44 -44.14 -21.85
N TRP A 144 -2.37 -42.84 -22.13
CA TRP A 144 -1.91 -42.31 -23.42
C TRP A 144 -0.40 -41.99 -23.47
N LEU A 145 0.30 -42.07 -22.33
CA LEU A 145 1.74 -41.79 -22.24
C LEU A 145 2.63 -43.04 -22.03
N ALA A 146 2.06 -44.25 -21.99
CA ALA A 146 2.79 -45.46 -21.53
C ALA A 146 2.71 -46.71 -22.43
N SER A 147 2.32 -46.62 -23.71
CA SER A 147 2.45 -47.75 -24.64
C SER A 147 2.94 -47.29 -26.01
N GLY A 148 4.24 -47.45 -26.25
CA GLY A 148 4.91 -47.19 -27.53
C GLY A 148 5.12 -48.43 -28.42
N GLY A 149 5.78 -48.16 -29.55
CA GLY A 149 6.43 -49.09 -30.49
C GLY A 149 5.51 -49.64 -31.59
N ASP A 150 5.86 -49.76 -32.87
CA ASP A 150 7.07 -49.60 -33.72
C ASP A 150 6.51 -49.48 -35.18
N ASP A 151 7.13 -48.93 -36.23
CA ASP A 151 8.45 -49.21 -36.80
C ASP A 151 8.79 -48.18 -37.93
N PRO A 152 10.08 -47.95 -38.26
CA PRO A 152 10.56 -46.96 -39.23
C PRO A 152 11.14 -47.58 -40.52
N ALA A 153 11.11 -46.85 -41.65
CA ALA A 153 12.05 -47.04 -42.78
C ALA A 153 12.00 -45.85 -43.80
N PRO A 154 12.95 -45.71 -44.76
CA PRO A 154 14.07 -44.76 -44.65
C PRO A 154 14.30 -43.91 -45.92
N VAL A 155 14.82 -42.67 -45.82
CA VAL A 155 15.48 -42.01 -46.98
C VAL A 155 16.64 -41.09 -46.54
N ALA A 156 17.85 -41.57 -46.89
CA ALA A 156 19.04 -40.90 -47.43
C ALA A 156 19.55 -39.53 -46.93
N LEU A 157 20.73 -39.58 -46.27
CA LEU A 157 22.03 -39.07 -46.74
C LEU A 157 22.09 -37.73 -47.51
N ALA A 158 22.70 -36.73 -46.88
CA ALA A 158 23.70 -35.85 -47.51
C ALA A 158 24.66 -35.28 -46.43
N GLU A 159 25.85 -35.87 -46.36
CA GLU A 159 27.05 -35.30 -45.77
C GLU A 159 27.62 -34.19 -46.69
N GLN A 160 27.96 -33.02 -46.15
CA GLN A 160 29.11 -32.20 -46.60
C GLN A 160 29.25 -30.95 -45.70
N ASN A 161 30.26 -30.91 -44.83
CA ASN A 161 31.44 -30.05 -45.02
C ASN A 161 32.31 -30.02 -43.74
N LYS A 162 33.48 -30.64 -43.82
CA LYS A 162 34.58 -30.51 -42.85
C LYS A 162 35.90 -30.66 -43.59
N GLN A 163 36.47 -29.52 -43.99
CA GLN A 163 37.87 -29.28 -44.43
C GLN A 163 38.08 -27.78 -44.13
N GLY A 164 39.01 -27.31 -43.31
CA GLY A 164 40.39 -27.71 -43.10
C GLY A 164 41.28 -26.71 -43.86
N ILE A 165 42.04 -25.87 -43.15
CA ILE A 165 43.32 -25.29 -43.56
C ILE A 165 44.06 -24.90 -42.27
N ALA A 166 45.16 -25.61 -42.04
CA ALA A 166 46.27 -25.19 -41.22
C ALA A 166 47.31 -24.48 -42.11
N ASP A 167 48.25 -23.81 -41.45
CA ASP A 167 49.49 -23.21 -41.95
C ASP A 167 49.42 -21.85 -42.67
N GLN A 168 49.88 -20.82 -41.96
CA GLN A 168 51.10 -20.12 -42.38
C GLN A 168 51.81 -19.45 -41.20
N ILE A 169 53.01 -19.93 -40.95
CA ILE A 169 54.06 -19.36 -40.10
C ILE A 169 54.86 -18.41 -40.98
N SER A 170 55.10 -17.16 -40.54
CA SER A 170 56.34 -16.43 -40.85
C SER A 170 56.56 -15.26 -39.90
N SER A 171 57.64 -15.42 -39.15
CA SER A 171 58.51 -14.51 -38.43
C SER A 171 58.62 -13.07 -38.96
N THR A 172 58.63 -12.09 -38.05
CA THR A 172 59.64 -11.02 -38.07
C THR A 172 59.96 -10.54 -36.66
N THR A 173 61.26 -10.48 -36.42
CA THR A 173 62.06 -10.11 -35.24
C THR A 173 62.08 -8.60 -34.95
N SER A 174 62.48 -8.25 -33.72
CA SER A 174 63.06 -6.97 -33.20
C SER A 174 62.12 -6.23 -32.23
N GLY A 175 62.53 -5.75 -31.06
CA GLY A 175 63.85 -5.64 -30.44
C GLY A 175 63.72 -5.09 -28.99
N ASP A 176 64.85 -5.13 -28.29
CA ASP A 176 65.13 -4.79 -26.90
C ASP A 176 64.58 -3.46 -26.36
N ALA A 177 64.18 -3.44 -25.07
CA ALA A 177 64.93 -2.80 -23.97
C ALA A 177 64.11 -2.74 -22.66
N PRO A 178 64.74 -2.87 -21.47
CA PRO A 178 64.04 -2.94 -20.18
C PRO A 178 63.92 -1.56 -19.51
N PHE A 179 62.76 -1.26 -18.92
CA PHE A 179 62.63 -0.17 -17.96
C PHE A 179 62.44 -0.72 -16.54
N VAL A 180 63.39 -0.35 -15.70
CA VAL A 180 63.46 -0.56 -14.26
C VAL A 180 62.49 0.39 -13.57
N ALA A 181 61.68 -0.11 -12.62
CA ALA A 181 60.97 0.73 -11.67
C ALA A 181 61.40 0.35 -10.26
N THR A 182 62.19 1.22 -9.64
CA THR A 182 62.42 1.27 -8.19
C THR A 182 61.37 2.16 -7.52
N PRO A 183 61.09 1.94 -6.23
CA PRO A 183 60.04 2.63 -5.48
C PRO A 183 60.59 3.92 -4.84
N THR A 184 59.74 4.91 -4.59
CA THR A 184 60.09 6.01 -3.68
C THR A 184 58.89 6.39 -2.82
N ALA A 185 59.17 6.41 -1.52
CA ALA A 185 58.30 6.74 -0.41
C ALA A 185 58.22 8.26 -0.19
N ASP A 186 57.20 8.63 0.60
CA ASP A 186 57.07 9.78 1.50
C ASP A 186 57.97 11.01 1.29
N GLU A 187 57.34 12.18 1.12
CA GLU A 187 57.79 13.39 1.82
C GLU A 187 56.62 14.36 2.06
N GLN A 188 56.29 14.54 3.35
CA GLN A 188 55.46 15.62 3.88
C GLN A 188 56.24 16.93 3.87
N VAL A 189 55.64 18.04 3.40
CA VAL A 189 56.06 19.42 3.74
C VAL A 189 54.81 20.33 3.80
N PRO A 190 54.78 21.34 4.70
CA PRO A 190 53.59 21.84 5.37
C PRO A 190 52.99 23.12 4.75
N GLY A 191 51.80 23.48 5.23
CA GLY A 191 51.05 24.65 4.80
C GLY A 191 51.54 25.99 5.34
N GLU A 192 51.21 27.03 4.58
CA GLU A 192 51.07 28.44 4.98
C GLU A 192 50.02 29.12 4.06
N PRO A 193 49.45 30.27 4.45
CA PRO A 193 48.04 30.62 4.25
C PRO A 193 47.77 31.34 2.92
N ILE A 194 46.61 31.05 2.31
CA ILE A 194 46.13 31.76 1.13
C ILE A 194 45.28 32.96 1.58
N GLU A 195 45.79 34.15 1.24
CA GLU A 195 45.08 35.43 1.29
C GLU A 195 43.89 35.43 0.31
N ALA A 196 42.84 36.13 0.72
CA ALA A 196 41.62 36.33 -0.05
C ALA A 196 41.88 37.20 -1.29
N ASP A 197 41.64 36.65 -2.48
CA ASP A 197 41.52 37.42 -3.70
C ASP A 197 40.13 37.24 -4.32
N THR A 198 39.52 38.36 -4.64
CA THR A 198 38.14 38.51 -5.12
C THR A 198 38.13 38.29 -6.63
N PRO A 199 37.36 37.35 -7.21
CA PRO A 199 37.31 37.22 -8.65
C PRO A 199 36.43 38.31 -9.27
N GLU A 200 37.07 39.10 -10.12
CA GLU A 200 36.50 40.06 -11.06
C GLU A 200 35.63 39.31 -12.09
N VAL A 201 34.33 39.64 -12.15
CA VAL A 201 33.37 39.05 -13.08
C VAL A 201 33.57 39.68 -14.46
N VAL A 202 34.09 38.88 -15.39
CA VAL A 202 34.11 39.18 -16.82
C VAL A 202 32.68 39.05 -17.36
N VAL A 203 32.13 40.17 -17.84
CA VAL A 203 30.83 40.25 -18.51
C VAL A 203 31.07 40.05 -20.01
N ASP A 204 30.64 38.90 -20.53
CA ASP A 204 30.63 38.58 -21.96
C ASP A 204 29.39 39.18 -22.66
N ASP A 205 29.62 39.69 -23.87
CA ASP A 205 28.70 40.39 -24.75
C ASP A 205 27.43 39.57 -25.11
N LEU A 206 26.25 40.14 -24.83
CA LEU A 206 24.96 39.69 -25.36
C LEU A 206 24.60 40.46 -26.65
N PRO A 207 24.12 39.79 -27.72
CA PRO A 207 23.68 40.46 -28.94
C PRO A 207 22.32 41.19 -28.75
N PRO A 208 22.08 42.27 -29.50
CA PRO A 208 20.91 43.14 -29.31
C PRO A 208 19.60 42.53 -29.84
N LEU A 209 18.55 42.66 -29.03
CA LEU A 209 17.16 42.38 -29.37
C LEU A 209 16.60 43.46 -30.33
N PRO A 210 15.71 43.11 -31.27
CA PRO A 210 15.07 44.07 -32.16
C PRO A 210 14.03 44.93 -31.42
N GLU A 211 14.07 46.23 -31.73
CA GLU A 211 13.19 47.28 -31.23
C GLU A 211 11.73 47.03 -31.62
N VAL A 212 10.82 47.10 -30.63
CA VAL A 212 9.37 47.10 -30.86
C VAL A 212 8.91 48.55 -30.91
N ASP A 213 8.36 48.91 -32.07
CA ASP A 213 7.94 50.25 -32.47
C ASP A 213 6.61 50.65 -31.78
N GLU A 214 6.68 51.47 -30.74
CA GLU A 214 5.52 52.13 -30.14
C GLU A 214 5.22 53.43 -30.88
N ARG A 215 4.25 53.40 -31.82
CA ARG A 215 3.47 54.58 -32.25
C ARG A 215 2.34 54.19 -33.21
N LEU A 216 1.10 54.47 -32.78
CA LEU A 216 -0.07 54.99 -33.54
C LEU A 216 -1.33 54.66 -32.69
N ALA A 217 -1.82 55.59 -31.88
CA ALA A 217 -2.77 56.65 -32.24
C ALA A 217 -4.20 56.15 -32.55
N SER A 218 -5.09 56.42 -31.59
CA SER A 218 -6.48 56.89 -31.70
C SER A 218 -7.28 56.62 -32.98
N ALA A 219 -8.39 55.90 -32.86
CA ALA A 219 -9.56 56.09 -33.71
C ALA A 219 -10.87 55.64 -33.02
N ASP A 220 -11.88 56.50 -33.12
CA ASP A 220 -13.26 56.39 -32.64
C ASP A 220 -14.04 55.17 -33.17
N PRO A 221 -15.13 54.75 -32.48
CA PRO A 221 -16.02 53.70 -32.96
C PRO A 221 -17.10 54.25 -33.91
N PRO A 222 -17.40 53.59 -35.04
CA PRO A 222 -18.59 53.90 -35.82
C PRO A 222 -19.78 53.02 -35.43
N ALA A 223 -20.94 53.65 -35.62
CA ALA A 223 -22.28 53.20 -35.33
C ALA A 223 -22.79 52.07 -36.25
N ALA A 224 -23.90 51.48 -35.78
CA ALA A 224 -24.73 50.47 -36.42
C ALA A 224 -25.35 50.89 -37.76
N GLU A 225 -25.56 49.91 -38.66
CA GLU A 225 -26.87 49.56 -39.27
C GLU A 225 -26.75 48.33 -40.22
N PRO A 226 -27.86 47.66 -40.60
CA PRO A 226 -27.91 46.22 -40.87
C PRO A 226 -27.89 45.85 -42.36
N ALA A 227 -27.59 44.58 -42.65
CA ALA A 227 -27.79 43.99 -43.97
C ALA A 227 -28.55 42.65 -43.86
N ASP A 228 -29.71 42.63 -44.51
CA ASP A 228 -30.54 41.49 -44.87
C ASP A 228 -29.76 40.37 -45.58
N THR A 229 -30.06 39.10 -45.29
CA THR A 229 -29.92 37.96 -46.21
C THR A 229 -30.85 36.81 -45.78
N PRO A 230 -31.52 36.09 -46.70
CA PRO A 230 -32.84 35.52 -46.45
C PRO A 230 -32.86 34.09 -45.92
N ALA A 231 -34.01 33.77 -45.32
CA ALA A 231 -34.42 32.47 -44.81
C ALA A 231 -34.28 31.34 -45.84
N ARG A 232 -33.58 30.26 -45.43
CA ARG A 232 -33.58 28.97 -46.11
C ARG A 232 -34.47 28.00 -45.33
N GLU A 233 -35.57 27.67 -45.99
CA GLU A 233 -36.60 26.70 -45.62
C GLU A 233 -36.02 25.28 -45.44
N PRO A 234 -36.21 24.61 -44.29
CA PRO A 234 -35.89 23.19 -44.16
C PRO A 234 -37.08 22.33 -44.61
N ALA A 235 -36.73 21.29 -45.37
CA ALA A 235 -37.63 20.36 -46.02
C ALA A 235 -38.50 19.55 -45.04
N ARG A 236 -39.73 19.32 -45.50
CA ARG A 236 -40.83 18.63 -44.84
C ARG A 236 -40.62 17.10 -44.95
N GLU A 237 -40.53 16.43 -43.80
CA GLU A 237 -40.46 14.98 -43.67
C GLU A 237 -41.88 14.34 -43.77
N PRO A 238 -42.08 13.21 -44.47
CA PRO A 238 -43.41 12.65 -44.71
C PRO A 238 -43.91 11.81 -43.54
N ALA A 239 -45.18 12.03 -43.19
CA ALA A 239 -45.91 11.37 -42.12
C ALA A 239 -46.16 9.86 -42.39
N ALA A 240 -45.95 9.04 -41.36
CA ALA A 240 -46.41 7.65 -41.27
C ALA A 240 -47.78 7.57 -40.57
N PRO A 241 -48.61 6.56 -40.87
CA PRO A 241 -50.02 6.52 -40.48
C PRO A 241 -50.24 6.04 -39.03
N ALA A 242 -51.28 6.59 -38.42
CA ALA A 242 -51.76 6.29 -37.07
C ALA A 242 -52.27 4.84 -36.92
N PRO A 243 -52.06 4.19 -35.76
CA PRO A 243 -52.84 3.03 -35.36
C PRO A 243 -54.01 3.43 -34.45
N ASP A 244 -55.04 2.60 -34.53
CA ASP A 244 -56.36 2.73 -33.95
C ASP A 244 -56.41 2.82 -32.42
N ALA A 245 -57.43 3.55 -31.97
CA ALA A 245 -57.85 3.68 -30.58
C ALA A 245 -58.28 2.35 -29.97
N ILE A 246 -57.62 1.95 -28.88
CA ILE A 246 -58.11 0.92 -27.96
C ILE A 246 -58.44 1.60 -26.62
N ALA A 247 -59.59 1.19 -26.10
CA ALA A 247 -60.31 1.74 -24.96
C ALA A 247 -59.49 1.87 -23.68
N ALA A 248 -59.77 2.96 -22.96
CA ALA A 248 -59.32 3.23 -21.61
C ALA A 248 -59.86 2.18 -20.63
N THR A 249 -58.96 1.47 -19.97
CA THR A 249 -59.20 0.82 -18.68
C THR A 249 -58.47 1.63 -17.62
N ASP A 250 -59.22 2.07 -16.60
CA ASP A 250 -58.70 2.64 -15.36
C ASP A 250 -57.62 1.72 -14.76
N ASN A 251 -56.36 2.16 -14.81
CA ASN A 251 -55.29 1.59 -14.00
C ASN A 251 -54.84 2.65 -13.00
N GLU A 252 -55.00 2.28 -11.74
CA GLU A 252 -54.44 2.90 -10.54
C GLU A 252 -52.94 3.18 -10.73
N PRO A 253 -52.41 4.33 -10.29
CA PRO A 253 -51.03 4.70 -10.54
C PRO A 253 -50.07 3.70 -9.88
N GLU A 254 -49.35 2.96 -10.73
CA GLU A 254 -48.23 2.11 -10.37
C GLU A 254 -47.14 3.00 -9.75
N PRO A 255 -46.64 2.71 -8.53
CA PRO A 255 -45.63 3.52 -7.89
C PRO A 255 -44.37 3.55 -8.74
N GLU A 256 -43.91 4.74 -9.06
CA GLU A 256 -42.69 4.98 -9.84
C GLU A 256 -41.53 4.13 -9.28
N PRO A 257 -40.76 3.43 -10.13
CA PRO A 257 -39.61 2.66 -9.69
C PRO A 257 -38.64 3.61 -9.01
N GLN A 258 -38.49 3.45 -7.69
CA GLN A 258 -37.49 4.16 -6.90
C GLN A 258 -36.13 3.90 -7.55
N GLY A 259 -35.51 4.97 -8.04
CA GLY A 259 -34.17 4.93 -8.61
C GLY A 259 -33.22 4.30 -7.59
N PHE A 260 -32.75 3.10 -7.89
CA PHE A 260 -31.76 2.38 -7.10
C PHE A 260 -30.46 3.19 -7.10
N ASP A 261 -30.13 3.85 -5.99
CA ASP A 261 -28.84 4.49 -5.77
C ASP A 261 -27.81 3.38 -5.43
N PRO A 262 -26.83 3.10 -6.29
CA PRO A 262 -25.87 2.00 -6.06
C PRO A 262 -24.92 2.23 -4.87
N LEU A 263 -24.97 3.39 -4.19
CA LEU A 263 -24.30 3.63 -2.90
C LEU A 263 -25.17 3.28 -1.67
N GLU A 264 -26.39 2.79 -1.88
CA GLU A 264 -27.33 2.43 -0.81
C GLU A 264 -27.10 1.01 -0.27
N PHE A 265 -26.35 0.17 -0.99
CA PHE A 265 -26.03 -1.20 -0.57
C PHE A 265 -24.74 -1.25 0.26
N ASP A 266 -24.89 -1.25 1.58
CA ASP A 266 -23.81 -1.49 2.53
C ASP A 266 -23.73 -3.01 2.85
N PRO A 267 -22.76 -3.76 2.28
CA PRO A 267 -22.63 -5.20 2.51
C PRO A 267 -22.27 -5.54 3.97
N SER A 268 -21.88 -4.55 4.79
CA SER A 268 -21.58 -4.76 6.20
C SER A 268 -22.83 -4.76 7.12
N LYS A 269 -24.01 -4.41 6.57
CA LYS A 269 -25.31 -4.49 7.28
C LYS A 269 -26.06 -5.80 7.05
N LEU A 270 -25.51 -6.73 6.27
CA LEU A 270 -25.99 -8.12 6.22
C LEU A 270 -25.55 -8.83 7.49
N ASP A 271 -26.30 -8.58 8.57
CA ASP A 271 -26.13 -9.23 9.85
C ASP A 271 -26.43 -10.72 9.71
N LEU A 272 -25.40 -11.54 9.92
CA LEU A 272 -25.45 -12.99 9.99
C LEU A 272 -26.25 -13.43 11.22
N VAL A 273 -27.57 -13.28 11.15
CA VAL A 273 -28.50 -14.04 11.98
C VAL A 273 -28.59 -15.43 11.36
N MET A 274 -27.66 -16.32 11.73
CA MET A 274 -27.84 -17.78 11.89
C MET A 274 -26.50 -18.42 12.30
N LEU A 275 -26.53 -19.22 13.37
CA LEU A 275 -25.44 -19.96 14.02
C LEU A 275 -24.58 -19.22 15.07
N ARG A 276 -25.16 -18.98 16.25
CA ARG A 276 -24.48 -19.29 17.51
C ARG A 276 -25.42 -20.05 18.42
N GLY A 277 -25.16 -21.35 18.56
CA GLY A 277 -25.80 -22.19 19.56
C GLY A 277 -25.30 -21.81 20.96
N ASP A 278 -26.24 -21.74 21.89
CA ASP A 278 -26.05 -21.51 23.31
C ASP A 278 -25.02 -22.48 23.91
N ARG A 279 -23.83 -21.97 24.24
CA ARG A 279 -22.97 -22.58 25.27
C ARG A 279 -22.95 -21.66 26.48
N LYS A 280 -23.83 -21.99 27.42
CA LYS A 280 -23.90 -21.46 28.78
C LYS A 280 -22.62 -21.85 29.53
N SER A 281 -21.61 -20.97 29.52
CA SER A 281 -20.43 -21.11 30.37
C SER A 281 -20.79 -20.76 31.81
N ALA A 282 -20.43 -21.68 32.71
CA ALA A 282 -20.62 -21.55 34.14
C ALA A 282 -19.68 -20.48 34.72
N GLU A 283 -20.27 -19.67 35.58
CA GLU A 283 -19.69 -18.63 36.42
C GLU A 283 -18.83 -19.26 37.53
N PRO A 284 -17.52 -18.96 37.64
CA PRO A 284 -16.76 -19.33 38.82
C PRO A 284 -16.88 -18.25 39.89
N ALA A 285 -17.13 -18.71 41.11
CA ALA A 285 -17.34 -17.92 42.31
C ALA A 285 -16.16 -17.00 42.65
N ALA A 286 -16.53 -15.84 43.21
CA ALA A 286 -15.65 -14.83 43.78
C ALA A 286 -14.71 -15.39 44.84
N SER A 287 -13.42 -15.04 44.73
CA SER A 287 -12.43 -15.15 45.80
C SER A 287 -12.07 -13.74 46.23
N ASP A 288 -12.55 -13.35 47.41
CA ASP A 288 -12.12 -12.15 48.13
C ASP A 288 -10.62 -12.23 48.44
N SER A 289 -9.87 -11.19 48.05
CA SER A 289 -8.58 -10.88 48.64
C SER A 289 -8.46 -9.37 48.82
N PRO A 290 -8.03 -8.90 50.01
CA PRO A 290 -8.08 -7.49 50.37
C PRO A 290 -6.95 -6.68 49.72
N ALA A 291 -7.30 -5.46 49.34
CA ALA A 291 -6.41 -4.46 48.75
C ALA A 291 -5.28 -4.03 49.71
N PRO A 292 -4.06 -3.76 49.21
CA PRO A 292 -3.04 -3.06 49.98
C PRO A 292 -3.35 -1.54 50.04
N PRO A 293 -2.88 -0.86 51.10
CA PRO A 293 -3.21 0.55 51.35
C PRO A 293 -2.55 1.50 50.34
N GLU A 294 -3.32 2.51 49.94
CA GLU A 294 -2.87 3.66 49.14
C GLU A 294 -1.74 4.42 49.85
N GLU A 295 -0.60 4.54 49.17
CA GLU A 295 0.42 5.53 49.49
C GLU A 295 0.15 6.84 48.72
N PRO A 296 0.44 8.01 49.34
CA PRO A 296 0.11 9.31 48.77
C PRO A 296 1.01 9.63 47.57
N ARG A 297 0.39 9.84 46.41
CA ARG A 297 1.05 10.39 45.21
C ARG A 297 1.52 11.82 45.50
N LEU A 298 2.84 11.98 45.61
CA LEU A 298 3.53 13.27 45.57
C LEU A 298 3.31 13.94 44.21
N ALA A 299 2.85 15.18 44.24
CA ALA A 299 2.78 16.08 43.10
C ALA A 299 4.21 16.38 42.62
N ILE A 300 4.56 15.92 41.42
CA ILE A 300 5.79 16.31 40.72
C ILE A 300 5.53 17.68 40.11
N GLY A 301 5.99 18.72 40.82
CA GLY A 301 6.22 20.04 40.25
C GLY A 301 7.46 19.98 39.35
N TRP A 302 7.31 20.44 38.11
CA TRP A 302 8.41 20.65 37.18
C TRP A 302 9.22 21.88 37.61
N ASP A 303 10.11 21.71 38.60
CA ASP A 303 11.11 22.72 38.94
C ASP A 303 12.50 22.20 38.53
N HIS A 304 13.04 22.82 37.47
CA HIS A 304 14.41 22.63 37.01
C HIS A 304 15.42 23.03 38.10
N ARG A 305 15.84 22.08 38.93
CA ARG A 305 17.06 22.19 39.75
C ARG A 305 18.25 21.79 38.87
N VAL A 306 19.02 22.78 38.44
CA VAL A 306 20.33 22.60 37.81
C VAL A 306 21.30 22.02 38.85
N GLU A 307 21.41 20.70 38.89
CA GLU A 307 22.48 20.02 39.63
C GLU A 307 23.77 20.04 38.80
N LYS A 308 24.84 20.46 39.45
CA LYS A 308 26.19 20.60 38.91
C LYS A 308 26.74 19.19 38.61
N PRO A 309 27.16 18.88 37.37
CA PRO A 309 27.58 17.53 37.02
C PRO A 309 28.84 17.13 37.80
N ALA A 310 28.75 15.99 38.48
CA ALA A 310 29.91 15.29 39.00
C ALA A 310 30.71 14.77 37.79
N ALA A 311 32.04 14.92 37.84
CA ALA A 311 32.92 14.43 36.78
C ALA A 311 32.81 12.90 36.69
N THR A 312 32.22 12.41 35.62
CA THR A 312 32.20 11.00 35.23
C THR A 312 33.61 10.56 34.85
N ASP A 313 34.02 9.40 35.36
CA ASP A 313 35.33 8.80 35.09
C ASP A 313 35.31 8.24 33.64
N PRO A 314 36.21 8.66 32.73
CA PRO A 314 36.17 8.30 31.31
C PRO A 314 36.37 6.80 31.01
N SER A 315 36.60 5.96 32.03
CA SER A 315 36.66 4.50 31.87
C SER A 315 35.29 3.82 31.79
N ASP A 316 34.23 4.44 32.33
CA ASP A 316 32.90 3.83 32.36
C ASP A 316 32.16 3.99 31.02
N GLU A 317 32.41 5.09 30.30
CA GLU A 317 31.83 5.33 28.96
C GLU A 317 32.32 4.32 27.91
N ALA A 318 33.56 3.83 28.04
CA ALA A 318 34.14 2.86 27.11
C ALA A 318 33.59 1.43 27.32
N ALA A 319 33.13 1.09 28.53
CA ALA A 319 32.52 -0.21 28.80
C ALA A 319 31.06 -0.26 28.32
N GLU A 320 30.31 0.82 28.48
CA GLU A 320 28.93 0.92 27.96
C GLU A 320 28.88 0.84 26.43
N ASP A 321 29.88 1.37 25.72
CA ASP A 321 29.97 1.29 24.25
C ASP A 321 30.16 -0.16 23.74
N VAL A 322 30.98 -0.97 24.43
CA VAL A 322 31.20 -2.38 24.02
C VAL A 322 29.96 -3.24 24.25
N ASP A 323 29.28 -3.08 25.38
CA ASP A 323 28.04 -3.82 25.66
C ASP A 323 26.91 -3.40 24.72
N GLN A 324 26.80 -2.11 24.35
CA GLN A 324 25.87 -1.64 23.33
C GLN A 324 26.21 -2.19 21.95
N GLN A 325 27.49 -2.23 21.56
CA GLN A 325 27.92 -2.82 20.29
C GLN A 325 27.67 -4.33 20.23
N LEU A 326 27.89 -5.06 21.32
CA LEU A 326 27.60 -6.49 21.41
C LEU A 326 26.09 -6.76 21.40
N ALA A 327 25.29 -5.95 22.08
CA ALA A 327 23.83 -6.04 22.04
C ALA A 327 23.29 -5.75 20.62
N ALA A 328 23.76 -4.68 19.97
CA ALA A 328 23.41 -4.36 18.59
C ALA A 328 23.83 -5.47 17.63
N ARG A 329 25.00 -6.08 17.83
CA ARG A 329 25.48 -7.21 17.01
C ARG A 329 24.70 -8.49 17.26
N ALA A 330 24.33 -8.77 18.51
CA ALA A 330 23.47 -9.90 18.86
C ALA A 330 22.05 -9.73 18.32
N GLU A 331 21.53 -8.49 18.23
CA GLU A 331 20.28 -8.17 17.54
C GLU A 331 20.40 -8.39 16.03
N ILE A 332 21.52 -7.99 15.41
CA ILE A 332 21.82 -8.29 14.00
C ILE A 332 21.89 -9.81 13.77
N GLU A 333 22.37 -10.60 14.73
CA GLU A 333 22.37 -12.07 14.60
C GLU A 333 20.97 -12.70 14.70
N ARG A 334 19.94 -11.99 15.18
CA ARG A 334 18.56 -12.51 15.26
C ARG A 334 17.81 -12.44 13.94
N VAL A 335 18.22 -11.54 13.05
CA VAL A 335 17.66 -11.42 11.70
C VAL A 335 18.78 -11.54 10.68
N TRP A 336 18.79 -12.64 9.95
CA TRP A 336 19.76 -12.88 8.89
C TRP A 336 19.07 -12.79 7.54
N VAL A 337 19.70 -12.15 6.56
CA VAL A 337 19.21 -12.09 5.18
C VAL A 337 20.38 -12.11 4.21
N GLU A 338 20.27 -12.94 3.18
CA GLU A 338 21.19 -13.04 2.06
C GLU A 338 20.39 -13.02 0.77
N ARG A 339 20.73 -12.10 -0.12
CA ARG A 339 20.19 -12.07 -1.48
C ARG A 339 20.93 -13.11 -2.31
N GLY A 340 20.21 -14.08 -2.86
CA GLY A 340 20.78 -15.08 -3.76
C GLY A 340 21.17 -14.50 -5.13
N THR A 341 21.93 -15.27 -5.91
CA THR A 341 22.23 -14.93 -7.31
C THR A 341 20.96 -15.05 -8.14
N THR A 342 20.26 -13.94 -8.26
CA THR A 342 19.09 -13.83 -9.12
C THR A 342 19.55 -13.65 -10.55
N ALA A 343 19.07 -14.49 -11.47
CA ALA A 343 19.13 -14.23 -12.90
C ALA A 343 18.19 -13.06 -13.24
N PHE A 344 18.47 -11.86 -12.72
CA PHE A 344 17.75 -10.64 -13.05
C PHE A 344 17.99 -10.22 -14.50
N GLU A 345 18.98 -10.86 -15.15
CA GLU A 345 19.42 -10.61 -16.53
C GLU A 345 18.38 -10.97 -17.60
N ASN A 346 17.25 -11.60 -17.24
CA ASN A 346 16.26 -12.06 -18.21
C ASN A 346 15.00 -11.20 -18.35
N HIS A 347 14.90 -10.04 -17.70
CA HIS A 347 13.81 -9.11 -17.97
C HIS A 347 14.14 -8.24 -19.18
N ALA A 348 14.10 -8.84 -20.37
CA ALA A 348 14.05 -8.07 -21.60
C ALA A 348 12.84 -7.10 -21.52
N PRO A 349 12.96 -5.85 -21.99
CA PRO A 349 11.86 -4.90 -21.97
C PRO A 349 10.66 -5.53 -22.69
N VAL A 350 9.55 -5.65 -21.97
CA VAL A 350 8.33 -6.24 -22.51
C VAL A 350 7.58 -5.16 -23.28
N ASP A 351 7.20 -5.46 -24.52
CA ASP A 351 6.30 -4.61 -25.29
C ASP A 351 4.89 -4.69 -24.69
N LEU A 352 4.62 -3.82 -23.73
CA LEU A 352 3.38 -3.82 -22.94
C LEU A 352 2.15 -3.57 -23.82
N ALA A 353 2.26 -2.66 -24.78
CA ALA A 353 1.19 -2.37 -25.73
C ALA A 353 0.81 -3.62 -26.52
N ARG A 354 1.80 -4.39 -27.00
CA ARG A 354 1.54 -5.68 -27.65
C ARG A 354 0.87 -6.66 -26.69
N ARG A 355 1.39 -6.83 -25.47
CA ARG A 355 0.84 -7.77 -24.48
C ARG A 355 -0.60 -7.47 -24.08
N LEU A 356 -0.92 -6.19 -23.88
CA LEU A 356 -2.29 -5.75 -23.57
C LEU A 356 -3.27 -6.07 -24.71
N ASN A 357 -2.79 -6.09 -25.95
CA ASN A 357 -3.58 -6.42 -27.15
C ASN A 357 -3.58 -7.93 -27.49
N ASP A 358 -2.83 -8.78 -26.76
CA ASP A 358 -2.88 -10.22 -26.96
C ASP A 358 -4.29 -10.74 -26.64
N LYS A 359 -4.91 -11.43 -27.61
CA LYS A 359 -6.24 -12.03 -27.45
C LYS A 359 -6.14 -13.34 -26.68
N LEU A 360 -6.99 -13.49 -25.67
CA LEU A 360 -7.12 -14.70 -24.88
C LEU A 360 -8.36 -15.47 -25.35
N PRO A 361 -8.22 -16.75 -25.76
CA PRO A 361 -9.33 -17.51 -26.35
C PRO A 361 -10.49 -17.68 -25.38
N GLU A 362 -10.20 -18.05 -24.14
CA GLU A 362 -11.18 -18.05 -23.05
C GLU A 362 -10.43 -17.94 -21.72
N LEU A 363 -10.84 -17.01 -20.86
CA LEU A 363 -10.32 -16.89 -19.51
C LEU A 363 -11.48 -16.69 -18.53
N LYS A 364 -11.63 -17.66 -17.64
CA LYS A 364 -12.62 -17.67 -16.56
C LYS A 364 -11.86 -17.79 -15.25
N LEU A 365 -11.81 -16.69 -14.49
CA LEU A 365 -11.31 -16.75 -13.12
C LEU A 365 -12.49 -16.73 -12.15
N PRO A 366 -12.51 -17.64 -11.16
CA PRO A 366 -13.50 -17.57 -10.09
C PRO A 366 -13.33 -16.26 -9.31
N PRO A 367 -14.36 -15.79 -8.59
CA PRO A 367 -14.25 -14.63 -7.72
C PRO A 367 -13.09 -14.80 -6.74
N ALA A 368 -12.05 -13.97 -6.88
CA ALA A 368 -10.84 -13.99 -6.07
C ALA A 368 -10.54 -12.58 -5.54
N PRO A 369 -9.80 -12.45 -4.41
CA PRO A 369 -9.30 -11.15 -3.97
C PRO A 369 -8.58 -10.38 -5.09
N LEU A 370 -8.71 -9.05 -5.08
CA LEU A 370 -8.04 -8.18 -6.05
C LEU A 370 -6.52 -8.37 -6.02
N ALA A 371 -5.92 -8.49 -4.83
CA ALA A 371 -4.48 -8.75 -4.68
C ALA A 371 -4.03 -10.04 -5.40
N ASP A 372 -4.81 -11.12 -5.28
CA ASP A 372 -4.51 -12.40 -5.95
C ASP A 372 -4.71 -12.30 -7.47
N SER A 373 -5.76 -11.59 -7.90
CA SER A 373 -6.06 -11.40 -9.31
C SER A 373 -4.99 -10.57 -10.02
N VAL A 374 -4.45 -9.56 -9.34
CA VAL A 374 -3.32 -8.74 -9.82
C VAL A 374 -2.08 -9.59 -10.07
N ARG A 375 -1.82 -10.60 -9.24
CA ARG A 375 -0.73 -11.54 -9.48
C ARG A 375 -0.97 -12.35 -10.74
N THR A 376 -2.17 -12.91 -10.92
CA THR A 376 -2.52 -13.65 -12.13
C THR A 376 -2.40 -12.76 -13.37
N TRP A 377 -2.84 -11.50 -13.29
CA TRP A 377 -2.66 -10.55 -14.40
C TRP A 377 -1.19 -10.23 -14.66
N SER A 378 -0.36 -10.15 -13.62
CA SER A 378 1.09 -9.95 -13.79
C SER A 378 1.73 -11.13 -14.52
N GLU A 379 1.35 -12.36 -14.16
CA GLU A 379 1.81 -13.58 -14.82
C GLU A 379 1.35 -13.65 -16.29
N LEU A 380 0.09 -13.31 -16.55
CA LEU A 380 -0.48 -13.29 -17.91
C LEU A 380 0.14 -12.19 -18.80
N ALA A 381 0.34 -10.99 -18.25
CA ALA A 381 0.94 -9.87 -18.96
C ALA A 381 2.45 -10.08 -19.19
N GLY A 382 3.10 -10.90 -18.36
CA GLY A 382 4.55 -11.00 -18.30
C GLY A 382 5.23 -9.72 -17.78
N VAL A 383 4.46 -8.79 -17.20
CA VAL A 383 4.94 -7.58 -16.54
C VAL A 383 4.31 -7.47 -15.15
N PRO A 384 5.00 -6.89 -14.17
CA PRO A 384 4.39 -6.60 -12.87
C PRO A 384 3.20 -5.64 -13.02
N VAL A 385 2.09 -5.98 -12.35
CA VAL A 385 0.94 -5.10 -12.14
C VAL A 385 0.98 -4.61 -10.70
N ASN A 386 1.09 -3.30 -10.52
CA ASN A 386 1.19 -2.64 -9.23
C ASN A 386 -0.17 -2.18 -8.74
N ILE A 387 -0.40 -2.31 -7.44
CA ILE A 387 -1.56 -1.76 -6.76
C ILE A 387 -1.14 -0.44 -6.13
N ASP A 388 -1.70 0.67 -6.60
CA ASP A 388 -1.59 1.95 -5.89
C ASP A 388 -2.57 1.95 -4.71
N PRO A 389 -2.09 1.89 -3.46
CA PRO A 389 -3.00 1.78 -2.33
C PRO A 389 -3.83 3.05 -2.09
N GLN A 390 -3.33 4.22 -2.54
CA GLN A 390 -4.13 5.45 -2.48
C GLN A 390 -5.25 5.42 -3.51
N ALA A 391 -4.99 4.90 -4.71
CA ALA A 391 -6.05 4.71 -5.70
C ALA A 391 -7.15 3.78 -5.17
N LEU A 392 -6.78 2.70 -4.46
CA LEU A 392 -7.73 1.82 -3.78
C LEU A 392 -8.54 2.55 -2.70
N ALA A 393 -7.86 3.29 -1.81
CA ALA A 393 -8.52 4.07 -0.77
C ALA A 393 -9.51 5.09 -1.35
N ARG A 394 -9.10 5.82 -2.40
CA ARG A 394 -9.93 6.80 -3.14
C ARG A 394 -11.10 6.16 -3.87
N ALA A 395 -10.96 4.91 -4.30
CA ALA A 395 -12.04 4.12 -4.86
C ALA A 395 -12.97 3.51 -3.79
N GLY A 396 -12.56 3.52 -2.51
CA GLY A 396 -13.26 2.83 -1.42
C GLY A 396 -13.16 1.31 -1.52
N VAL A 397 -12.08 0.81 -2.11
CA VAL A 397 -11.87 -0.61 -2.43
C VAL A 397 -10.75 -1.15 -1.54
N SER A 398 -10.95 -2.36 -0.99
CA SER A 398 -9.89 -3.07 -0.27
C SER A 398 -9.13 -4.00 -1.24
N PRO A 399 -7.84 -4.31 -1.01
CA PRO A 399 -7.13 -5.38 -1.73
C PRO A 399 -7.84 -6.74 -1.68
N ARG A 400 -8.71 -6.95 -0.68
CA ARG A 400 -9.55 -8.16 -0.52
C ARG A 400 -10.85 -8.14 -1.32
N ALA A 401 -11.19 -7.01 -1.96
CA ALA A 401 -12.40 -6.91 -2.77
C ALA A 401 -12.36 -8.00 -3.84
N LYS A 402 -13.45 -8.77 -3.94
CA LYS A 402 -13.51 -9.88 -4.89
C LYS A 402 -13.71 -9.32 -6.29
N VAL A 403 -12.85 -9.73 -7.20
CA VAL A 403 -13.04 -9.53 -8.63
C VAL A 403 -13.30 -10.89 -9.28
N ALA A 404 -14.20 -10.90 -10.24
CA ALA A 404 -14.49 -12.05 -11.06
C ALA A 404 -14.48 -11.59 -12.50
N PHE A 405 -14.01 -12.44 -13.40
CA PHE A 405 -14.13 -12.14 -14.82
C PHE A 405 -14.26 -13.43 -15.64
N SER A 406 -14.98 -13.28 -16.73
CA SER A 406 -15.22 -14.32 -17.71
C SER A 406 -15.29 -13.63 -19.07
N GLY A 407 -14.38 -13.96 -19.96
CA GLY A 407 -14.38 -13.46 -21.33
C GLY A 407 -13.83 -14.50 -22.29
N ALA A 408 -14.32 -14.48 -23.52
CA ALA A 408 -13.81 -15.26 -24.63
C ALA A 408 -13.43 -14.32 -25.76
N ASP A 409 -12.32 -14.62 -26.44
CA ASP A 409 -11.73 -13.81 -27.52
C ASP A 409 -11.48 -12.33 -27.17
N ALA A 410 -11.29 -12.03 -25.89
CA ALA A 410 -11.04 -10.68 -25.37
C ALA A 410 -9.54 -10.41 -25.23
N THR A 411 -9.14 -9.17 -25.42
CA THR A 411 -7.77 -8.72 -25.12
C THR A 411 -7.54 -8.65 -23.61
N LEU A 412 -6.28 -8.75 -23.19
CA LEU A 412 -5.94 -8.58 -21.77
C LEU A 412 -6.36 -7.19 -21.24
N ALA A 413 -6.25 -6.14 -22.06
CA ALA A 413 -6.74 -4.80 -21.77
C ALA A 413 -8.24 -4.76 -21.46
N GLU A 414 -9.06 -5.34 -22.33
CA GLU A 414 -10.52 -5.39 -22.14
C GLU A 414 -10.91 -6.18 -20.89
N LEU A 415 -10.22 -7.30 -20.62
CA LEU A 415 -10.45 -8.10 -19.41
C LEU A 415 -10.09 -7.32 -18.14
N LEU A 416 -8.92 -6.68 -18.11
CA LEU A 416 -8.49 -5.82 -17.00
C LEU A 416 -9.50 -4.69 -16.77
N GLN A 417 -9.87 -3.97 -17.82
CA GLN A 417 -10.82 -2.86 -17.73
C GLN A 417 -12.20 -3.33 -17.24
N SER A 418 -12.70 -4.46 -17.76
CA SER A 418 -13.98 -5.04 -17.34
C SER A 418 -13.96 -5.48 -15.87
N ALA A 419 -12.84 -6.01 -15.38
CA ALA A 419 -12.70 -6.43 -13.99
C ALA A 419 -12.58 -5.25 -13.02
N LEU A 420 -11.90 -4.18 -13.43
CA LEU A 420 -11.61 -3.01 -12.60
C LEU A 420 -12.74 -1.96 -12.58
N LYS A 421 -13.50 -1.83 -13.66
CA LYS A 421 -14.57 -0.83 -13.79
C LYS A 421 -15.64 -0.92 -12.68
N PRO A 422 -16.14 -2.11 -12.27
CA PRO A 422 -17.09 -2.22 -11.15
C PRO A 422 -16.52 -1.71 -9.82
N LEU A 423 -15.20 -1.79 -9.66
CA LEU A 423 -14.47 -1.27 -8.51
C LEU A 423 -14.09 0.21 -8.68
N ARG A 424 -14.53 0.87 -9.76
CA ARG A 424 -14.17 2.26 -10.09
C ARG A 424 -12.65 2.47 -10.23
N LEU A 425 -11.97 1.41 -10.65
CA LEU A 425 -10.55 1.40 -10.94
C LEU A 425 -10.34 1.34 -12.46
N THR A 426 -9.15 1.73 -12.87
CA THR A 426 -8.59 1.59 -14.22
C THR A 426 -7.13 1.14 -14.06
N TYR A 427 -6.45 0.85 -15.17
CA TYR A 427 -5.00 0.72 -15.18
C TYR A 427 -4.38 1.89 -15.94
N ALA A 428 -3.12 2.21 -15.62
CA ALA A 428 -2.28 3.16 -16.32
C ALA A 428 -0.88 2.55 -16.50
N GLU A 429 -0.21 2.89 -17.60
CA GLU A 429 1.20 2.54 -17.79
C GLU A 429 2.10 3.52 -17.04
N ARG A 430 3.03 3.01 -16.23
CA ARG A 430 4.07 3.77 -15.53
C ARG A 430 5.37 3.00 -15.61
N ASP A 431 6.40 3.61 -16.19
CA ASP A 431 7.76 3.04 -16.28
C ASP A 431 7.81 1.62 -16.90
N GLY A 432 6.97 1.37 -17.93
CA GLY A 432 6.87 0.07 -18.59
C GLY A 432 6.16 -1.01 -17.77
N GLN A 433 5.48 -0.62 -16.68
CA GLN A 433 4.66 -1.48 -15.85
C GLN A 433 3.21 -1.00 -15.80
N LEU A 434 2.30 -1.87 -15.36
CA LEU A 434 0.90 -1.51 -15.16
C LEU A 434 0.70 -1.08 -13.71
N ALA A 435 0.01 0.04 -13.49
CA ALA A 435 -0.41 0.49 -12.16
C ALA A 435 -1.93 0.61 -12.13
N LEU A 436 -2.58 0.05 -11.11
CA LEU A 436 -4.00 0.27 -10.87
C LEU A 436 -4.21 1.71 -10.37
N ALA A 437 -5.11 2.44 -11.02
CA ALA A 437 -5.44 3.82 -10.70
C ALA A 437 -6.96 3.98 -10.53
N ARG A 438 -7.39 5.09 -9.94
CA ARG A 438 -8.82 5.40 -9.82
C ARG A 438 -9.36 5.90 -11.15
N LEU A 439 -10.54 5.42 -11.54
CA LEU A 439 -11.22 5.87 -12.74
C LEU A 439 -11.57 7.37 -12.62
N GLY A 440 -11.07 8.18 -13.56
CA GLY A 440 -11.30 9.63 -13.57
C GLY A 440 -10.51 10.42 -12.51
N GLY A 441 -9.48 9.83 -11.88
CA GLY A 441 -8.70 10.51 -10.83
C GLY A 441 -8.10 11.86 -11.25
N HIS A 442 -7.77 12.01 -12.55
CA HIS A 442 -7.13 13.19 -13.12
C HIS A 442 -8.08 14.24 -13.69
N SER A 443 -9.40 13.99 -13.74
CA SER A 443 -10.34 14.97 -14.29
C SER A 443 -10.45 16.18 -13.35
N VAL A 444 -10.10 17.36 -13.84
CA VAL A 444 -10.20 18.61 -13.09
C VAL A 444 -11.65 19.09 -13.06
N ARG A 445 -12.14 19.43 -11.87
CA ARG A 445 -13.47 20.03 -11.69
C ARG A 445 -13.48 21.00 -10.53
N THR A 446 -14.46 21.90 -10.52
CA THR A 446 -14.73 22.80 -9.39
C THR A 446 -15.87 22.25 -8.54
N ALA A 447 -15.67 22.14 -7.22
CA ALA A 447 -16.71 21.70 -6.30
C ALA A 447 -16.69 22.50 -4.98
N GLY A 448 -17.86 22.64 -4.35
CA GLY A 448 -18.02 23.30 -3.06
C GLY A 448 -18.25 22.31 -1.91
N PHE A 449 -17.46 22.43 -0.84
CA PHE A 449 -17.51 21.60 0.36
C PHE A 449 -18.09 22.41 1.52
N SER A 450 -19.26 22.01 2.03
CA SER A 450 -19.87 22.70 3.17
C SER A 450 -19.10 22.37 4.46
N VAL A 451 -18.59 23.41 5.13
CA VAL A 451 -17.77 23.31 6.36
C VAL A 451 -18.25 24.26 7.46
N ALA A 452 -19.51 24.71 7.35
CA ALA A 452 -20.17 25.59 8.33
C ALA A 452 -20.09 25.10 9.78
N ASP A 453 -20.08 23.78 9.96
CA ASP A 453 -19.99 23.10 11.26
C ASP A 453 -18.57 23.04 11.82
N LEU A 454 -17.55 23.13 10.97
CA LEU A 454 -16.14 23.17 11.37
C LEU A 454 -15.66 24.59 11.66
N ALA A 455 -16.24 25.59 11.01
CA ALA A 455 -15.93 27.01 11.18
C ALA A 455 -17.18 27.86 10.91
N ALA A 456 -17.68 28.54 11.94
CA ALA A 456 -18.89 29.35 11.83
C ALA A 456 -18.59 30.81 11.47
N ALA A 457 -17.50 31.36 12.02
CA ALA A 457 -17.11 32.76 11.80
C ALA A 457 -16.17 32.89 10.57
N PRO A 458 -16.19 34.04 9.85
CA PRO A 458 -15.32 34.25 8.69
C PRO A 458 -13.82 34.08 8.99
N LEU A 459 -13.36 34.55 10.16
CA LEU A 459 -11.96 34.36 10.57
C LEU A 459 -11.61 32.89 10.80
N GLN A 460 -12.53 32.12 11.40
CA GLN A 460 -12.34 30.67 11.57
C GLN A 460 -12.31 29.95 10.22
N MET A 461 -13.04 30.44 9.23
CA MET A 461 -13.06 29.88 7.88
C MET A 461 -11.71 30.06 7.20
N GLU A 462 -11.09 31.23 7.32
CA GLU A 462 -9.75 31.46 6.78
C GLU A 462 -8.69 30.64 7.52
N SER A 463 -8.81 30.50 8.85
CA SER A 463 -7.95 29.58 9.62
C SER A 463 -8.12 28.13 9.19
N LEU A 464 -9.36 27.68 8.95
CA LEU A 464 -9.64 26.33 8.44
C LEU A 464 -9.06 26.13 7.04
N ARG A 465 -9.20 27.12 6.16
CA ARG A 465 -8.57 27.10 4.83
C ARG A 465 -7.06 26.97 4.94
N GLY A 466 -6.40 27.79 5.77
CA GLY A 466 -4.96 27.71 6.01
C GLY A 466 -4.53 26.35 6.56
N LEU A 467 -5.32 25.76 7.46
CA LEU A 467 -5.10 24.41 7.95
C LEU A 467 -5.22 23.37 6.83
N VAL A 468 -6.27 23.44 6.01
CA VAL A 468 -6.51 22.52 4.90
C VAL A 468 -5.35 22.57 3.88
N VAL A 469 -4.92 23.77 3.47
CA VAL A 469 -3.76 23.95 2.56
C VAL A 469 -2.51 23.31 3.15
N ALA A 470 -2.28 23.50 4.44
CA ALA A 470 -1.11 22.93 5.09
C ALA A 470 -1.18 21.39 5.19
N MET A 471 -2.37 20.83 5.39
CA MET A 471 -2.55 19.43 5.79
C MET A 471 -3.06 18.50 4.68
N VAL A 472 -3.32 18.97 3.46
CA VAL A 472 -3.80 18.12 2.37
C VAL A 472 -2.83 18.24 1.19
N PRO A 473 -1.88 17.30 1.02
CA PRO A 473 -0.82 17.42 0.01
C PRO A 473 -1.34 17.55 -1.44
N SER A 474 -2.43 16.85 -1.76
CA SER A 474 -2.96 16.80 -3.13
C SER A 474 -3.59 18.11 -3.61
N ILE A 475 -3.67 19.15 -2.75
CA ILE A 475 -4.17 20.48 -3.12
C ILE A 475 -3.08 21.55 -3.18
N ASP A 476 -1.80 21.22 -3.05
CA ASP A 476 -0.71 22.21 -3.04
C ASP A 476 -0.74 23.10 -4.31
N ASP A 477 -1.09 22.53 -5.47
CA ASP A 477 -1.23 23.25 -6.75
C ASP A 477 -2.69 23.63 -7.08
N ALA A 478 -3.64 23.40 -6.18
CA ALA A 478 -5.06 23.59 -6.43
C ALA A 478 -5.57 24.96 -6.01
N ALA A 479 -6.56 25.49 -6.75
CA ALA A 479 -7.22 26.72 -6.37
C ALA A 479 -8.28 26.45 -5.28
N LEU A 480 -7.90 26.65 -4.02
CA LEU A 480 -8.79 26.59 -2.87
C LEU A 480 -9.23 28.01 -2.44
N GLY A 481 -10.55 28.25 -2.48
CA GLY A 481 -11.19 29.51 -2.07
C GLY A 481 -12.24 29.31 -0.98
N VAL A 482 -12.71 30.43 -0.42
CA VAL A 482 -13.84 30.47 0.52
C VAL A 482 -15.02 31.17 -0.15
N ASP A 483 -16.17 30.51 -0.18
CA ASP A 483 -17.45 31.08 -0.60
C ASP A 483 -18.47 30.95 0.53
N GLY A 484 -18.59 32.00 1.35
CA GLY A 484 -19.43 32.02 2.54
C GLY A 484 -19.01 30.96 3.57
N GLN A 485 -19.79 29.89 3.68
CA GLN A 485 -19.54 28.75 4.58
C GLN A 485 -19.12 27.47 3.84
N LYS A 486 -18.62 27.62 2.61
CA LYS A 486 -18.12 26.54 1.77
C LYS A 486 -16.66 26.79 1.41
N LEU A 487 -15.89 25.72 1.35
CA LEU A 487 -14.60 25.71 0.66
C LEU A 487 -14.85 25.35 -0.79
N THR A 488 -14.37 26.15 -1.74
CA THR A 488 -14.47 25.88 -3.18
C THR A 488 -13.10 25.42 -3.67
N LEU A 489 -13.02 24.22 -4.24
CA LEU A 489 -11.78 23.65 -4.76
C LEU A 489 -11.92 23.43 -6.27
N SER A 490 -10.96 23.91 -7.05
CA SER A 490 -10.76 23.50 -8.46
C SER A 490 -9.51 22.65 -8.56
N ALA A 491 -9.69 21.34 -8.76
CA ALA A 491 -8.62 20.34 -8.70
C ALA A 491 -9.04 19.01 -9.36
N PRO A 492 -8.10 18.06 -9.57
CA PRO A 492 -8.41 16.68 -9.94
C PRO A 492 -9.31 15.96 -8.91
N ALA A 493 -10.08 14.97 -9.36
CA ALA A 493 -11.03 14.23 -8.53
C ALA A 493 -10.42 13.56 -7.28
N ASP A 494 -9.11 13.30 -7.31
CA ASP A 494 -8.35 12.76 -6.19
C ASP A 494 -8.14 13.78 -5.07
N ALA A 495 -7.80 15.03 -5.41
CA ALA A 495 -7.68 16.12 -4.46
C ALA A 495 -9.02 16.45 -3.79
N HIS A 496 -10.13 16.35 -4.53
CA HIS A 496 -11.49 16.45 -3.98
C HIS A 496 -11.79 15.38 -2.95
N PHE A 497 -11.33 14.14 -3.19
CA PHE A 497 -11.52 13.04 -2.25
C PHE A 497 -10.71 13.27 -0.98
N ASP A 498 -9.42 13.61 -1.12
CA ASP A 498 -8.52 13.80 0.02
C ASP A 498 -9.00 14.97 0.90
N LEU A 499 -9.45 16.08 0.30
CA LEU A 499 -10.08 17.19 1.03
C LEU A 499 -11.33 16.74 1.79
N ALA A 500 -12.21 15.98 1.14
CA ALA A 500 -13.44 15.49 1.77
C ALA A 500 -13.13 14.57 2.96
N VAL A 501 -12.22 13.62 2.79
CA VAL A 501 -11.80 12.70 3.85
C VAL A 501 -11.15 13.45 5.00
N PHE A 502 -10.27 14.42 4.73
CA PHE A 502 -9.65 15.25 5.75
C PHE A 502 -10.71 16.02 6.58
N CYS A 503 -11.66 16.70 5.91
CA CYS A 503 -12.73 17.41 6.62
C CYS A 503 -13.61 16.48 7.46
N GLU A 504 -13.91 15.27 6.99
CA GLU A 504 -14.71 14.30 7.75
C GLU A 504 -13.93 13.69 8.92
N ARG A 505 -12.62 13.44 8.78
CA ARG A 505 -11.75 13.04 9.90
C ARG A 505 -11.66 14.14 10.94
N LEU A 506 -11.56 15.41 10.52
CA LEU A 506 -11.58 16.55 11.42
C LEU A 506 -12.93 16.67 12.17
N ARG A 507 -14.06 16.44 11.48
CA ARG A 507 -15.37 16.35 12.15
C ARG A 507 -15.39 15.24 13.19
N HIS A 508 -14.92 14.06 12.83
CA HIS A 508 -14.89 12.92 13.73
C HIS A 508 -14.03 13.20 14.97
N ALA A 509 -12.84 13.78 14.77
CA ALA A 509 -11.93 14.16 15.85
C ALA A 509 -12.55 15.20 16.80
N ARG A 510 -13.37 16.11 16.28
CA ARG A 510 -14.11 17.14 17.05
C ARG A 510 -15.44 16.65 17.63
N GLY A 511 -15.78 15.36 17.48
CA GLY A 511 -17.05 14.80 17.95
C GLY A 511 -18.29 15.31 17.18
N LEU A 512 -18.10 15.83 15.95
CA LEU A 512 -19.17 16.30 15.09
C LEU A 512 -19.75 15.16 14.24
N LYS A 513 -21.00 15.32 13.80
CA LYS A 513 -21.66 14.34 12.94
C LYS A 513 -21.04 14.34 11.54
N GLN A 514 -20.73 13.15 11.04
CA GLN A 514 -20.31 12.93 9.66
C GLN A 514 -21.35 13.48 8.66
N ARG A 515 -20.90 14.13 7.59
CA ARG A 515 -21.77 14.69 6.54
C ARG A 515 -21.76 13.89 5.25
N THR A 516 -20.69 13.15 4.99
CA THR A 516 -20.60 12.24 3.84
C THR A 516 -21.13 10.84 4.19
N LYS A 517 -21.22 9.96 3.20
CA LYS A 517 -21.51 8.53 3.38
C LYS A 517 -20.24 7.66 3.37
N TYR A 518 -19.05 8.24 3.53
CA TYR A 518 -17.81 7.47 3.52
C TYR A 518 -17.78 6.44 4.67
N PRO A 519 -17.17 5.27 4.45
CA PRO A 519 -17.06 4.24 5.48
C PRO A 519 -16.22 4.74 6.66
N ALA A 520 -16.64 4.39 7.89
CA ALA A 520 -15.97 4.81 9.12
C ALA A 520 -14.48 4.42 9.17
N ALA A 521 -14.09 3.31 8.53
CA ALA A 521 -12.70 2.85 8.48
C ALA A 521 -11.75 3.85 7.78
N LEU A 522 -12.23 4.58 6.76
CA LEU A 522 -11.47 5.65 6.09
C LEU A 522 -11.43 6.94 6.92
N LEU A 523 -12.42 7.12 7.81
CA LEU A 523 -12.57 8.30 8.64
C LEU A 523 -11.98 8.14 10.05
N ALA A 524 -11.30 7.02 10.30
CA ALA A 524 -10.64 6.77 11.57
C ALA A 524 -9.62 7.88 11.88
N THR A 525 -9.70 8.41 13.09
CA THR A 525 -8.74 9.38 13.63
C THR A 525 -7.55 8.69 14.28
N GLU A 526 -7.66 7.40 14.58
CA GLU A 526 -6.54 6.60 15.04
C GLU A 526 -5.50 6.43 13.91
N PRO A 527 -4.20 6.66 14.18
CA PRO A 527 -3.13 6.42 13.22
C PRO A 527 -3.21 4.99 12.64
N PRO A 528 -3.02 4.81 11.32
CA PRO A 528 -2.90 3.48 10.71
C PRO A 528 -1.92 2.55 11.43
N LEU A 529 -0.78 3.08 11.88
CA LEU A 529 0.23 2.30 12.60
C LEU A 529 -0.28 1.77 13.95
N ALA A 530 -1.01 2.58 14.71
CA ALA A 530 -1.61 2.16 15.99
C ALA A 530 -2.56 0.97 15.80
N ARG A 531 -3.36 1.00 14.73
CA ARG A 531 -4.28 -0.10 14.37
C ARG A 531 -3.56 -1.39 13.99
N LEU A 532 -2.32 -1.28 13.50
CA LEU A 532 -1.46 -2.41 13.16
C LEU A 532 -0.53 -2.84 14.30
N GLU A 533 -0.55 -2.17 15.43
CA GLU A 533 0.39 -2.45 16.52
C GLU A 533 0.21 -3.87 17.05
N SER A 534 -1.04 -4.33 17.22
CA SER A 534 -1.32 -5.69 17.67
C SER A 534 -0.71 -6.77 16.74
N PRO A 535 -0.95 -6.77 15.41
CA PRO A 535 -0.33 -7.76 14.56
C PRO A 535 1.20 -7.61 14.43
N LEU A 536 1.73 -6.38 14.46
CA LEU A 536 3.15 -6.07 14.26
C LEU A 536 4.02 -6.31 15.50
N SER A 537 3.46 -6.22 16.71
CA SER A 537 4.17 -6.48 17.97
C SER A 537 4.31 -7.97 18.29
N ARG A 538 3.54 -8.85 17.63
CA ARG A 538 3.65 -10.30 17.80
C ARG A 538 5.03 -10.79 17.36
N SER A 539 5.62 -11.69 18.14
CA SER A 539 6.88 -12.34 17.80
C SER A 539 6.74 -13.21 16.54
N ALA A 540 7.58 -12.94 15.56
CA ALA A 540 7.82 -13.69 14.35
C ALA A 540 8.98 -14.68 14.56
N THR A 541 8.82 -15.89 14.03
CA THR A 541 9.93 -16.84 13.87
C THR A 541 9.76 -17.56 12.54
N PHE A 542 10.74 -17.41 11.66
CA PHE A 542 10.74 -18.05 10.34
C PHE A 542 12.17 -18.26 9.86
N SER A 543 12.37 -19.23 8.98
CA SER A 543 13.68 -19.55 8.43
C SER A 543 13.57 -20.13 7.02
N PHE A 544 14.10 -19.39 6.05
CA PHE A 544 14.23 -19.73 4.64
C PHE A 544 15.72 -19.94 4.34
N ILE A 545 16.24 -21.11 4.70
CA ILE A 545 17.67 -21.46 4.54
C ILE A 545 17.98 -21.74 3.06
N SER A 546 17.03 -22.33 2.34
CA SER A 546 17.14 -22.53 0.89
C SER A 546 16.82 -21.22 0.17
N PRO A 547 17.52 -20.87 -0.93
CA PRO A 547 17.15 -19.72 -1.75
C PRO A 547 15.69 -19.85 -2.20
N THR A 548 14.84 -18.96 -1.70
CA THR A 548 13.39 -18.99 -1.89
C THR A 548 12.95 -17.72 -2.64
N PRO A 549 12.07 -17.79 -3.64
CA PRO A 549 11.55 -16.60 -4.31
C PRO A 549 10.92 -15.62 -3.30
N LEU A 550 11.22 -14.32 -3.43
CA LEU A 550 10.70 -13.29 -2.54
C LEU A 550 9.17 -13.30 -2.50
N ALA A 551 8.49 -13.56 -3.62
CA ALA A 551 7.03 -13.68 -3.65
C ALA A 551 6.50 -14.76 -2.68
N GLU A 552 7.16 -15.92 -2.61
CA GLU A 552 6.77 -17.01 -1.68
C GLU A 552 7.03 -16.64 -0.22
N VAL A 553 8.14 -15.93 0.06
CA VAL A 553 8.42 -15.40 1.40
C VAL A 553 7.34 -14.41 1.84
N LEU A 554 6.92 -13.52 0.94
CA LEU A 554 5.87 -12.54 1.21
C LEU A 554 4.48 -13.20 1.37
N ASP A 555 4.20 -14.26 0.63
CA ASP A 555 2.98 -15.06 0.82
C ASP A 555 2.93 -15.67 2.22
N TYR A 556 4.03 -16.30 2.64
CA TYR A 556 4.15 -16.83 3.99
C TYR A 556 3.97 -15.73 5.05
N TRP A 557 4.53 -14.53 4.85
CA TRP A 557 4.33 -13.41 5.77
C TRP A 557 2.89 -12.93 5.82
N ARG A 558 2.17 -12.88 4.69
CA ARG A 558 0.72 -12.55 4.68
C ARG A 558 -0.06 -13.56 5.51
N ASP A 559 0.18 -14.84 5.32
CA ASP A 559 -0.52 -15.89 6.06
C ASP A 559 -0.20 -15.85 7.56
N ALA A 560 1.08 -15.66 7.91
CA ALA A 560 1.53 -15.66 9.30
C ALA A 560 1.10 -14.39 10.06
N THR A 561 1.07 -13.23 9.40
CA THR A 561 0.63 -11.96 10.01
C THR A 561 -0.89 -11.78 9.94
N GLY A 562 -1.57 -12.36 8.94
CA GLY A 562 -2.95 -12.03 8.60
C GLY A 562 -3.13 -10.63 7.98
N LEU A 563 -2.02 -9.94 7.70
CA LEU A 563 -2.00 -8.65 7.01
C LEU A 563 -2.01 -8.86 5.51
N GLU A 564 -2.58 -7.90 4.80
CA GLU A 564 -2.40 -7.79 3.36
C GLU A 564 -1.04 -7.13 3.11
N ILE A 565 -0.15 -7.80 2.39
CA ILE A 565 1.16 -7.27 2.02
C ILE A 565 1.18 -7.10 0.51
N VAL A 566 1.08 -5.87 0.05
CA VAL A 566 1.22 -5.50 -1.35
C VAL A 566 2.65 -5.03 -1.61
N VAL A 567 3.13 -5.20 -2.84
CA VAL A 567 4.48 -4.78 -3.24
C VAL A 567 4.36 -3.83 -4.41
N ASP A 568 5.07 -2.71 -4.32
CA ASP A 568 5.36 -1.85 -5.46
C ASP A 568 6.54 -2.47 -6.23
N TRP A 569 6.23 -3.30 -7.22
CA TRP A 569 7.25 -3.93 -8.06
C TRP A 569 7.91 -2.95 -9.02
N ALA A 570 7.30 -1.80 -9.32
CA ALA A 570 7.94 -0.74 -10.10
C ALA A 570 9.09 -0.14 -9.31
N SER A 571 8.79 0.25 -8.09
CA SER A 571 9.77 0.71 -7.12
C SER A 571 10.86 -0.37 -6.90
N ALA A 572 10.48 -1.59 -6.51
CA ALA A 572 11.44 -2.65 -6.20
C ALA A 572 12.37 -3.00 -7.39
N ALA A 573 11.87 -2.93 -8.62
CA ALA A 573 12.67 -3.18 -9.82
C ALA A 573 13.84 -2.18 -9.97
N ALA A 574 13.71 -0.95 -9.46
CA ALA A 574 14.81 0.03 -9.46
C ALA A 574 16.00 -0.46 -8.59
N SER A 575 15.74 -1.29 -7.58
CA SER A 575 16.75 -1.98 -6.76
C SER A 575 17.13 -3.36 -7.32
N ARG A 576 16.76 -3.63 -8.57
CA ARG A 576 16.88 -4.93 -9.24
C ARG A 576 16.21 -6.05 -8.44
N ILE A 577 15.09 -5.78 -7.78
CA ILE A 577 14.33 -6.79 -7.03
C ILE A 577 13.00 -7.04 -7.73
N GLY A 578 12.65 -8.31 -7.86
CA GLY A 578 11.41 -8.75 -8.46
C GLY A 578 10.83 -9.95 -7.70
N PRO A 579 9.66 -10.46 -8.13
CA PRO A 579 8.98 -11.54 -7.43
C PRO A 579 9.81 -12.84 -7.37
N GLN A 580 10.64 -13.08 -8.39
CA GLN A 580 11.53 -14.24 -8.49
C GLN A 580 12.91 -14.01 -7.85
N THR A 581 13.09 -12.89 -7.15
CA THR A 581 14.34 -12.63 -6.44
C THR A 581 14.52 -13.68 -5.35
N LEU A 582 15.52 -14.54 -5.49
CA LEU A 582 15.87 -15.54 -4.50
C LEU A 582 16.46 -14.86 -3.26
N VAL A 583 15.89 -15.14 -2.11
CA VAL A 583 16.35 -14.68 -0.82
C VAL A 583 16.50 -15.86 0.12
N ARG A 584 17.48 -15.77 1.02
CA ARG A 584 17.53 -16.57 2.22
C ARG A 584 17.35 -15.62 3.38
N CYS A 585 16.47 -15.93 4.31
CA CYS A 585 16.31 -15.09 5.49
C CYS A 585 15.79 -15.89 6.68
N SER A 586 16.12 -15.42 7.88
CA SER A 586 15.57 -15.96 9.11
C SER A 586 15.34 -14.84 10.11
N SER A 587 14.34 -15.03 10.96
CA SER A 587 14.09 -14.19 12.13
C SER A 587 13.73 -15.09 13.30
N ARG A 588 14.25 -14.79 14.49
CA ARG A 588 13.99 -15.57 15.70
C ARG A 588 13.46 -14.68 16.82
N GLU A 589 12.22 -14.96 17.24
CA GLU A 589 11.56 -14.33 18.39
C GLU A 589 11.58 -12.79 18.35
N GLN A 590 11.55 -12.19 17.16
CA GLN A 590 11.49 -10.74 16.96
C GLN A 590 10.07 -10.29 16.68
N PRO A 591 9.59 -9.15 17.21
CA PRO A 591 8.35 -8.54 16.71
C PRO A 591 8.33 -8.47 15.19
N TRP A 592 7.16 -8.65 14.57
CA TRP A 592 7.02 -8.56 13.11
C TRP A 592 7.53 -7.23 12.55
N ARG A 593 7.36 -6.12 13.28
CA ARG A 593 7.93 -4.82 12.95
C ARG A 593 9.45 -4.92 12.71
N ASP A 594 10.18 -5.42 13.70
CA ASP A 594 11.64 -5.53 13.66
C ASP A 594 12.12 -6.60 12.67
N ALA A 595 11.36 -7.71 12.55
CA ALA A 595 11.64 -8.76 11.58
C ALA A 595 11.50 -8.24 10.13
N LEU A 596 10.47 -7.44 9.84
CA LEU A 596 10.27 -6.83 8.53
C LEU A 596 11.41 -5.85 8.22
N ASP A 597 11.76 -4.97 9.15
CA ASP A 597 12.87 -4.02 8.99
C ASP A 597 14.20 -4.75 8.78
N GLY A 598 14.49 -5.76 9.60
CA GLY A 598 15.73 -6.53 9.54
C GLY A 598 15.89 -7.33 8.24
N VAL A 599 14.80 -7.83 7.64
CA VAL A 599 14.87 -8.55 6.36
C VAL A 599 14.82 -7.61 5.15
N LEU A 600 13.97 -6.57 5.16
CA LEU A 600 13.76 -5.71 4.00
C LEU A 600 14.88 -4.67 3.83
N HIS A 601 15.40 -4.08 4.90
CA HIS A 601 16.42 -3.03 4.80
C HIS A 601 17.71 -3.49 4.10
N PRO A 602 18.29 -4.68 4.38
CA PRO A 602 19.49 -5.13 3.67
C PRO A 602 19.24 -5.44 2.18
N LEU A 603 17.98 -5.65 1.79
CA LEU A 603 17.58 -5.77 0.39
C LEU A 603 17.39 -4.39 -0.28
N GLY A 604 17.55 -3.28 0.44
CA GLY A 604 17.24 -1.94 -0.09
C GLY A 604 15.74 -1.67 -0.18
N LEU A 605 14.91 -2.50 0.47
CA LEU A 605 13.47 -2.33 0.54
C LEU A 605 13.09 -1.68 1.88
N GLY A 606 11.90 -1.10 1.90
CA GLY A 606 11.21 -0.64 3.09
C GLY A 606 9.75 -1.01 3.02
N TRP A 607 9.04 -0.78 4.12
CA TRP A 607 7.60 -0.97 4.18
C TRP A 607 6.93 0.26 4.78
N ARG A 608 5.66 0.44 4.42
CA ARG A 608 4.79 1.49 4.93
C ARG A 608 3.38 0.98 5.18
N VAL A 609 2.67 1.68 6.05
CA VAL A 609 1.28 1.34 6.40
C VAL A 609 0.34 2.06 5.45
N VAL A 610 -0.53 1.30 4.78
CA VAL A 610 -1.55 1.87 3.90
C VAL A 610 -2.83 2.12 4.69
N ASP A 611 -3.27 1.11 5.44
CA ASP A 611 -4.52 1.13 6.20
C ASP A 611 -4.39 0.22 7.43
N ALA A 612 -5.50 -0.02 8.13
CA ALA A 612 -5.54 -0.83 9.35
C ALA A 612 -5.17 -2.32 9.15
N ARG A 613 -4.97 -2.80 7.93
CA ARG A 613 -4.67 -4.21 7.61
C ARG A 613 -3.69 -4.40 6.46
N THR A 614 -3.31 -3.34 5.76
CA THR A 614 -2.51 -3.41 4.55
C THR A 614 -1.15 -2.74 4.75
N LEU A 615 -0.09 -3.48 4.45
CA LEU A 615 1.28 -2.99 4.32
C LEU A 615 1.66 -2.92 2.84
N GLN A 616 2.37 -1.86 2.46
CA GLN A 616 3.03 -1.80 1.16
C GLN A 616 4.54 -1.92 1.33
N ILE A 617 5.16 -2.80 0.57
CA ILE A 617 6.62 -2.90 0.44
C ILE A 617 7.04 -2.17 -0.83
N ALA A 618 8.06 -1.33 -0.73
CA ALA A 618 8.64 -0.57 -1.83
C ALA A 618 10.17 -0.47 -1.61
N THR A 619 10.91 0.25 -2.45
CA THR A 619 12.30 0.61 -2.12
C THR A 619 12.34 1.39 -0.82
N ARG A 620 13.48 1.37 -0.13
CA ARG A 620 13.63 2.16 1.09
C ARG A 620 13.39 3.65 0.84
N GLN A 621 13.84 4.16 -0.31
CA GLN A 621 13.61 5.54 -0.71
C GLN A 621 12.12 5.81 -0.94
N ASP A 622 11.40 4.97 -1.68
CA ASP A 622 9.98 5.21 -1.96
C ASP A 622 9.06 4.91 -0.77
N ALA A 623 9.47 4.03 0.14
CA ALA A 623 8.78 3.82 1.41
C ALA A 623 9.02 4.98 2.40
N ALA A 624 10.21 5.60 2.36
CA ALA A 624 10.60 6.67 3.28
C ALA A 624 10.24 8.08 2.77
N VAL A 625 10.40 8.35 1.48
CA VAL A 625 10.06 9.60 0.78
C VAL A 625 8.71 9.47 0.08
N GLY A 626 7.99 8.39 0.36
CA GLY A 626 6.72 8.06 -0.25
C GLY A 626 5.65 9.12 -0.06
N ILE A 627 4.46 8.77 -0.51
CA ILE A 627 3.35 9.71 -0.56
C ILE A 627 3.06 10.28 0.82
N GLU A 628 3.17 11.60 0.94
CA GLU A 628 2.83 12.32 2.15
C GLU A 628 1.39 12.00 2.56
N SER A 629 1.21 11.70 3.83
CA SER A 629 -0.09 11.44 4.41
C SER A 629 -0.29 12.36 5.60
N THR A 630 -1.56 12.57 5.96
CA THR A 630 -1.93 13.34 7.14
C THR A 630 -2.57 12.42 8.14
N GLU A 631 -1.98 12.36 9.34
CA GLU A 631 -2.46 11.55 10.44
C GLU A 631 -2.88 12.41 11.63
N PHE A 632 -3.84 11.87 12.39
CA PHE A 632 -4.38 12.49 13.59
C PHE A 632 -3.82 11.71 14.77
N TYR A 633 -3.27 12.41 15.75
CA TYR A 633 -2.77 11.82 16.99
C TYR A 633 -3.54 12.45 18.14
N PRO A 634 -4.64 11.81 18.59
CA PRO A 634 -5.38 12.25 19.77
C PRO A 634 -4.45 12.29 20.98
N LEU A 635 -4.40 13.43 21.66
CA LEU A 635 -3.58 13.59 22.84
C LEU A 635 -4.31 13.11 24.09
N ALA A 636 -3.56 12.55 25.03
CA ALA A 636 -4.07 12.25 26.36
C ALA A 636 -4.43 13.56 27.10
N LYS A 637 -5.44 13.50 27.98
CA LYS A 637 -5.94 14.69 28.72
C LYS A 637 -4.87 15.44 29.51
N SER A 638 -3.79 14.74 29.89
CA SER A 638 -2.64 15.33 30.58
C SER A 638 -1.84 16.31 29.71
N ALA A 639 -1.98 16.25 28.39
CA ALA A 639 -1.28 17.11 27.43
C ALA A 639 -2.15 18.26 26.89
N ASP A 640 -3.37 18.47 27.40
CA ASP A 640 -4.39 19.38 26.85
C ASP A 640 -4.15 20.90 27.05
N GLY A 641 -2.95 21.31 27.49
CA GLY A 641 -2.61 22.73 27.65
C GLY A 641 -2.20 23.38 26.33
N SER A 642 -2.67 24.60 26.01
CA SER A 642 -2.26 25.29 24.76
C SER A 642 -0.75 25.57 24.71
N GLN A 643 -0.14 25.89 25.85
CA GLN A 643 1.32 26.04 25.96
C GLN A 643 2.02 24.70 25.74
N ALA A 644 1.53 23.63 26.36
CA ALA A 644 2.06 22.29 26.15
C ALA A 644 1.93 21.85 24.68
N ALA A 645 0.84 22.19 24.00
CA ALA A 645 0.65 21.84 22.59
C ALA A 645 1.58 22.59 21.64
N GLU A 646 1.87 23.87 21.93
CA GLU A 646 2.88 24.64 21.18
C GLU A 646 4.30 24.08 21.40
N GLU A 647 4.64 23.75 22.65
CA GLU A 647 5.91 23.11 23.01
C GLU A 647 6.04 21.73 22.33
N LEU A 648 5.01 20.88 22.40
CA LEU A 648 4.97 19.58 21.73
C LEU A 648 5.10 19.73 20.20
N THR A 649 4.43 20.72 19.61
CA THR A 649 4.55 21.01 18.18
C THR A 649 5.99 21.41 17.82
N ALA A 650 6.62 22.25 18.64
CA ALA A 650 8.00 22.68 18.45
C ALA A 650 8.99 21.52 18.61
N GLU A 651 8.81 20.68 19.63
CA GLU A 651 9.64 19.49 19.88
C GLU A 651 9.52 18.46 18.75
N LEU A 652 8.29 18.12 18.34
CA LEU A 652 8.07 17.21 17.21
C LEU A 652 8.65 17.76 15.93
N THR A 653 8.48 19.06 15.65
CA THR A 653 9.10 19.68 14.48
C THR A 653 10.63 19.59 14.56
N ALA A 654 11.21 19.87 15.73
CA ALA A 654 12.65 19.85 15.95
C ALA A 654 13.28 18.44 15.85
N MET A 655 12.52 17.37 16.07
CA MET A 655 13.04 16.01 15.92
C MET A 655 13.57 15.73 14.52
N ALA A 656 14.75 15.11 14.46
CA ALA A 656 15.41 14.73 13.22
C ALA A 656 14.47 13.86 12.36
N GLY A 657 14.16 14.32 11.15
CA GLY A 657 13.22 13.68 10.22
C GLY A 657 11.99 14.55 9.91
N LEU A 658 11.46 15.29 10.90
CA LEU A 658 10.28 16.15 10.73
C LEU A 658 10.61 17.60 10.35
N ASN A 659 11.89 17.96 10.26
CA ASN A 659 12.34 19.26 9.74
C ASN A 659 12.38 19.34 8.20
N GLY A 660 11.94 18.31 7.49
CA GLY A 660 11.86 18.34 6.03
C GLY A 660 10.83 19.36 5.54
N PRO A 661 11.01 20.00 4.37
CA PRO A 661 10.07 20.99 3.84
C PRO A 661 8.65 20.44 3.63
N ALA A 662 8.53 19.12 3.51
CA ALA A 662 7.29 18.35 3.39
C ALA A 662 6.55 18.09 4.71
N SER A 663 7.22 18.28 5.85
CA SER A 663 6.67 17.89 7.16
C SER A 663 6.01 19.08 7.84
N VAL A 664 4.75 18.92 8.21
CA VAL A 664 3.96 19.96 8.88
C VAL A 664 3.29 19.37 10.12
N VAL A 665 3.54 19.98 11.28
CA VAL A 665 2.88 19.66 12.54
C VAL A 665 1.95 20.82 12.92
N ARG A 666 0.70 20.50 13.25
CA ARG A 666 -0.32 21.46 13.71
C ARG A 666 -1.09 20.88 14.88
N TYR A 667 -1.38 21.70 15.88
CA TYR A 667 -2.32 21.33 16.93
C TYR A 667 -3.73 21.83 16.59
N ASP A 668 -4.72 20.93 16.59
CA ASP A 668 -6.14 21.30 16.49
C ASP A 668 -6.76 21.31 17.89
N ALA A 669 -6.84 22.50 18.50
CA ALA A 669 -7.38 22.66 19.84
C ALA A 669 -8.82 22.11 20.01
N PRO A 670 -9.76 22.29 19.06
CA PRO A 670 -11.10 21.73 19.20
C PRO A 670 -11.16 20.20 19.21
N SER A 671 -10.21 19.51 18.55
CA SER A 671 -10.16 18.05 18.53
C SER A 671 -9.19 17.45 19.53
N HIS A 672 -8.43 18.27 20.27
CA HIS A 672 -7.36 17.81 21.16
C HIS A 672 -6.42 16.82 20.46
N SER A 673 -6.05 17.12 19.22
CA SER A 673 -5.21 16.23 18.40
C SER A 673 -4.05 16.98 17.75
N LEU A 674 -2.91 16.32 17.66
CA LEU A 674 -1.86 16.72 16.75
C LEU A 674 -2.18 16.20 15.35
N LEU A 675 -2.15 17.09 14.38
CA LEU A 675 -2.25 16.79 12.98
C LEU A 675 -0.85 16.84 12.41
N ILE A 676 -0.37 15.71 11.89
CA ILE A 676 0.96 15.61 11.31
C ILE A 676 0.79 15.26 9.84
N ARG A 677 1.34 16.09 8.94
CA ARG A 677 1.53 15.78 7.52
C ARG A 677 2.99 15.42 7.34
N THR A 678 3.30 14.18 6.97
CA THR A 678 4.67 13.76 6.68
C THR A 678 4.66 12.44 5.90
N CYS A 679 5.83 11.85 5.68
CA CYS A 679 5.94 10.52 5.08
C CYS A 679 5.82 9.42 6.15
N ASP A 680 5.52 8.19 5.73
CA ASP A 680 5.23 7.08 6.66
C ASP A 680 6.42 6.72 7.57
N ALA A 681 7.65 6.90 7.11
CA ALA A 681 8.84 6.70 7.96
C ALA A 681 8.85 7.69 9.14
N ASN A 682 8.51 8.95 8.89
CA ASN A 682 8.42 9.97 9.92
C ASN A 682 7.18 9.81 10.80
N HIS A 683 6.07 9.29 10.27
CA HIS A 683 4.91 8.92 11.07
C HIS A 683 5.26 7.83 12.10
N ARG A 684 6.06 6.83 11.73
CA ARG A 684 6.58 5.83 12.69
C ARG A 684 7.39 6.47 13.81
N VAL A 685 8.32 7.37 13.46
CA VAL A 685 9.15 8.10 14.44
C VAL A 685 8.28 8.94 15.37
N ALA A 686 7.32 9.69 14.82
CA ALA A 686 6.40 10.51 15.60
C ALA A 686 5.53 9.65 16.53
N TYR A 687 4.97 8.56 16.03
CA TYR A 687 4.15 7.64 16.82
C TYR A 687 4.95 7.01 17.98
N ASP A 688 6.14 6.48 17.70
CA ASP A 688 6.99 5.86 18.73
C ASP A 688 7.46 6.87 19.77
N TRP A 689 7.71 8.11 19.37
CA TRP A 689 8.02 9.19 20.32
C TRP A 689 6.79 9.53 21.19
N LEU A 690 5.62 9.69 20.59
CA LEU A 690 4.38 9.98 21.33
C LEU A 690 4.02 8.85 22.31
N LEU A 691 4.22 7.59 21.92
CA LEU A 691 3.98 6.43 22.76
C LEU A 691 4.95 6.38 23.95
N ARG A 692 6.26 6.56 23.71
CA ARG A 692 7.29 6.57 24.77
C ARG A 692 7.08 7.67 25.81
N ASN A 693 6.48 8.79 25.42
CA ASN A 693 6.16 9.89 26.32
C ASN A 693 4.76 9.78 26.95
N GLY A 694 4.00 8.72 26.67
CA GLY A 694 2.65 8.52 27.21
C GLY A 694 1.66 9.62 26.78
N LEU A 695 1.87 10.20 25.60
CA LEU A 695 1.09 11.34 25.10
C LEU A 695 -0.11 10.93 24.26
N THR A 696 -0.16 9.67 23.80
CA THR A 696 -1.29 9.13 23.05
C THR A 696 -2.15 8.27 23.96
N VAL A 697 -3.45 8.20 23.64
CA VAL A 697 -4.40 7.34 24.34
C VAL A 697 -4.19 5.90 23.85
N GLU A 698 -3.83 4.98 24.77
CA GLU A 698 -3.83 3.53 24.51
C GLU A 698 -5.25 2.97 24.29
#